data_AF-A0AA88WZT5-F1
#
_entry.id   AF-A0AA88WZT5-F1
#
_cell.length_a   1.000
_cell.length_b   1.000
_cell.length_c   1.000
_cell.angle_alpha   90.00
_cell.angle_beta   90.00
_cell.angle_gamma   90.00
#
_symmetry.space_group_name_H-M   'P 1'
#
loop_
_entity.id
_entity.type
_entity.pdbx_description
1 polymer ?
#
loop_
_entity_poly.entity_id
_entity_poly.type
_entity_poly.pdbx_seq_one_letter_code
_entity_poly.pdbx_strand_id
1 'polypeptide(L)'
;EGKAKEEKMGAPILSSTALMGFLVTLITMCLLPQISLAKDTGITRHYKFDIKMQNVTRLCHTKSMVTVNGQFPGPKIVAKEGDRLLIKVVNHVPNNISIHWHGIRQLQSGWADGPAYITQCPIQTGQSYVYNFTIVGQRGTFFWHAHISWLRSTLYGPLIVLPKPNVPYPFAKPYKEVPIIFGEWWNADPEAVISQALQTGGGPNVSDAYTINGLPGPLYNCSAKDTFKLKVKLGKTYLLRFINAALNDELFFSIANHSLTVVVADSIYVKPFETETLLITPGQTTNVLLKAKTEFPNATFLMTARPYVTGLGTFDNSTVAGILEYELPSNPRHATISSKKLPLFQPSLPPLNDTSFVTNFTNKLRSLNSPQYPANVPQKVDKHFFFTVGLGTTPCQKNQTCQGPNGTKFAASVSNISFALPTTALLQSHFFGQSNGVYQPNFPFSPSNWFNYTGTPPNNTMVSNGTKLMVLPFNTSVELIMQDTSILGAESHPLHLHGFNFFVVGQGFGNFDPKKDPANFNLVNPVERNTVGVPSGGWVAIRFLADNPGWGMVHALPFGSPHQLGFEDGLACLGWKASQSEAATSTGRSTQMLNLQRPTLPGVIYLPIKTGSFRILRYLDHGDSRTRHNSDKKKIKLKNVTRLCQTKSIMTVNGKFPGPRIIAREGDTVLVKVTNHVKNNVTLHWHGVRQLRSGWADGPAYITQCPIQTGQTYVYNFTITGQRGTLFWHAHISWLRATLYGPIVILPKRGVPYPFPSPHEEVPIIFGEWWKADTETIINQALQNGGAPNISDAFTINGLPGPLYNCSAKDTFKLKVKPGKTYLLRLINAALNDELFFSVANHTLTVVSADAVYVKPFKTDTVLITPGQTTSVLLKAKPHFPNATFLMSARPYANGPGAVDNTTTAAILEYHQPSSTSGPKRNIKLPLLKPTLPKLNDTSFAASFSKKLRTLANVKFPANVPKKVDRRFFFTVGLGLNPCPQNQTCQGPNNTKLAASINNVSFVQPNTALLQAHFSGQSKGVYTTDFPANPIVKFNYTGTPPSDIFVNSGTKVVVLPFNTSVELVMQDTSIIGAESHPLHLHGFNFFVLGQGIGNYNSSTDPSKFNLVDPVERNTVGVPSGGWVAIRFLADNPGITP
;
A
#
# COMPACT_ATOMS: atom_id res chain seq x y z
N GLU A 1 -69.96 -36.95 -6.50
CA GLU A 1 -70.45 -35.58 -6.26
C GLU A 1 -69.30 -34.58 -6.51
N GLY A 2 -69.46 -33.28 -6.80
CA GLY A 2 -70.68 -32.55 -7.16
C GLY A 2 -70.53 -31.02 -7.14
N LYS A 3 -70.14 -30.38 -8.28
CA LYS A 3 -70.08 -28.91 -8.54
C LYS A 3 -69.07 -28.11 -7.66
N ALA A 4 -68.58 -26.91 -8.00
CA ALA A 4 -68.36 -26.13 -9.24
C ALA A 4 -67.30 -25.02 -8.89
N LYS A 5 -66.86 -24.04 -9.68
CA LYS A 5 -67.21 -23.46 -11.00
C LYS A 5 -65.92 -22.82 -11.58
N GLU A 6 -65.80 -22.70 -12.91
CA GLU A 6 -64.73 -21.91 -13.58
C GLU A 6 -65.35 -21.03 -14.70
N GLU A 7 -64.67 -19.96 -15.13
CA GLU A 7 -65.25 -18.88 -15.94
C GLU A 7 -64.43 -18.55 -17.21
N LYS A 8 -65.07 -18.14 -18.30
CA LYS A 8 -64.48 -18.01 -19.64
C LYS A 8 -64.32 -16.55 -20.10
N MET A 9 -63.19 -16.25 -20.73
CA MET A 9 -62.98 -15.46 -21.98
C MET A 9 -61.49 -15.05 -22.05
N GLY A 10 -60.86 -14.85 -23.22
CA GLY A 10 -61.32 -14.94 -24.60
C GLY A 10 -60.62 -13.86 -25.44
N ALA A 11 -59.66 -14.23 -26.30
CA ALA A 11 -58.80 -13.28 -27.03
C ALA A 11 -58.94 -13.40 -28.57
N PRO A 12 -59.08 -12.28 -29.31
CA PRO A 12 -59.21 -12.29 -30.76
C PRO A 12 -57.86 -12.31 -31.51
N ILE A 13 -57.91 -12.71 -32.79
CA ILE A 13 -56.77 -12.83 -33.71
C ILE A 13 -56.64 -11.53 -34.53
N LEU A 14 -55.40 -11.12 -34.85
CA LEU A 14 -55.08 -9.97 -35.70
C LEU A 14 -54.34 -10.41 -36.99
N SER A 15 -54.52 -9.67 -38.08
CA SER A 15 -54.21 -10.12 -39.45
C SER A 15 -52.74 -10.01 -39.86
N SER A 16 -52.30 -10.88 -40.79
CA SER A 16 -50.91 -11.03 -41.23
C SER A 16 -50.27 -9.78 -41.85
N THR A 17 -51.07 -8.84 -42.37
CA THR A 17 -50.62 -7.55 -42.91
C THR A 17 -49.88 -6.69 -41.87
N ALA A 18 -50.32 -6.72 -40.61
CA ALA A 18 -49.65 -6.00 -39.52
C ALA A 18 -48.28 -6.62 -39.19
N LEU A 19 -48.18 -7.95 -39.24
CA LEU A 19 -46.98 -8.69 -38.88
C LEU A 19 -45.81 -8.43 -39.86
N MET A 20 -46.12 -8.32 -41.15
CA MET A 20 -45.11 -8.06 -42.18
C MET A 20 -44.53 -6.64 -42.09
N GLY A 21 -45.37 -5.64 -41.80
CA GLY A 21 -44.92 -4.28 -41.51
C GLY A 21 -44.02 -4.22 -40.26
N PHE A 22 -44.42 -4.92 -39.20
CA PHE A 22 -43.63 -4.99 -37.96
C PHE A 22 -42.25 -5.63 -38.17
N LEU A 23 -42.16 -6.69 -38.99
CA LEU A 23 -40.90 -7.35 -39.32
C LEU A 23 -39.95 -6.43 -40.10
N VAL A 24 -40.45 -5.67 -41.08
CA VAL A 24 -39.63 -4.72 -41.84
C VAL A 24 -39.10 -3.60 -40.93
N THR A 25 -39.93 -3.04 -40.04
CA THR A 25 -39.45 -2.05 -39.06
C THR A 25 -38.41 -2.63 -38.10
N LEU A 26 -38.57 -3.87 -37.63
CA LEU A 26 -37.59 -4.55 -36.78
C LEU A 26 -36.26 -4.75 -37.52
N ILE A 27 -36.29 -5.20 -38.77
CA ILE A 27 -35.08 -5.43 -39.59
C ILE A 27 -34.36 -4.11 -39.85
N THR A 28 -35.06 -3.01 -40.14
CA THR A 28 -34.44 -1.69 -40.29
C THR A 28 -33.85 -1.16 -38.97
N MET A 29 -34.47 -1.42 -37.81
CA MET A 29 -33.88 -1.08 -36.51
C MET A 29 -32.67 -1.95 -36.17
N CYS A 30 -32.67 -3.24 -36.54
CA CYS A 30 -31.53 -4.14 -36.30
C CYS A 30 -30.33 -3.87 -37.21
N LEU A 31 -30.49 -3.17 -38.34
CA LEU A 31 -29.41 -2.84 -39.28
C LEU A 31 -28.79 -1.45 -39.10
N LEU A 32 -29.31 -0.62 -38.18
CA LEU A 32 -28.72 0.68 -37.83
C LEU A 32 -28.45 0.81 -36.32
N PRO A 33 -27.36 0.17 -35.86
CA PRO A 33 -26.38 0.94 -35.10
C PRO A 33 -24.93 0.74 -35.57
N GLN A 34 -24.69 0.71 -36.88
CA GLN A 34 -23.33 0.79 -37.46
C GLN A 34 -23.13 2.02 -38.36
N ILE A 35 -23.19 3.21 -37.75
CA ILE A 35 -22.42 4.43 -38.07
C ILE A 35 -22.81 5.52 -37.04
N SER A 36 -21.87 6.42 -36.70
CA SER A 36 -22.10 7.61 -35.85
C SER A 36 -22.51 7.38 -34.38
N LEU A 37 -22.05 6.30 -33.76
CA LEU A 37 -21.50 6.40 -32.40
C LEU A 37 -20.01 6.12 -32.45
N ALA A 38 -19.28 7.07 -33.03
CA ALA A 38 -17.83 7.11 -32.91
C ALA A 38 -17.50 7.19 -31.42
N LYS A 39 -16.93 6.11 -30.86
CA LYS A 39 -16.25 6.20 -29.56
C LYS A 39 -15.18 7.27 -29.73
N ASP A 40 -15.26 8.35 -28.95
CA ASP A 40 -14.26 9.41 -28.91
C ASP A 40 -13.01 8.87 -28.20
N THR A 41 -12.27 8.01 -28.92
CA THR A 41 -11.09 7.32 -28.43
C THR A 41 -9.94 8.32 -28.38
N GLY A 42 -9.73 8.90 -27.20
CA GLY A 42 -8.62 9.80 -26.96
C GLY A 42 -7.29 9.20 -27.40
N ILE A 43 -6.46 10.00 -28.06
CA ILE A 43 -5.28 9.53 -28.77
C ILE A 43 -4.11 9.34 -27.81
N THR A 44 -3.22 8.40 -28.14
CA THR A 44 -1.99 8.19 -27.36
C THR A 44 -0.92 9.20 -27.78
N ARG A 45 -0.74 10.27 -27.01
CA ARG A 45 0.29 11.29 -27.23
C ARG A 45 1.62 10.86 -26.63
N HIS A 46 2.67 10.98 -27.42
CA HIS A 46 4.03 10.63 -27.03
C HIS A 46 4.85 11.90 -26.81
N TYR A 47 5.59 11.95 -25.69
CA TYR A 47 6.53 13.03 -25.37
C TYR A 47 7.86 12.43 -24.91
N LYS A 48 8.97 13.12 -25.21
CA LYS A 48 10.31 12.78 -24.72
C LYS A 48 10.92 13.97 -23.99
N PHE A 49 11.38 13.70 -22.78
CA PHE A 49 12.03 14.64 -21.87
C PHE A 49 13.45 14.14 -21.62
N ASP A 50 14.44 14.71 -22.29
CA ASP A 50 15.85 14.51 -21.98
C ASP A 50 16.25 15.54 -20.92
N ILE A 51 16.45 15.08 -19.69
CA ILE A 51 16.89 15.93 -18.58
C ILE A 51 18.40 16.10 -18.70
N LYS A 52 18.87 17.34 -18.92
CA LYS A 52 20.30 17.63 -19.13
C LYS A 52 20.72 18.95 -18.48
N MET A 53 22.02 19.05 -18.19
CA MET A 53 22.62 20.33 -17.83
C MET A 53 22.60 21.27 -19.04
N GLN A 54 22.30 22.54 -18.79
CA GLN A 54 22.31 23.59 -19.79
C GLN A 54 22.80 24.88 -19.14
N ASN A 55 23.74 25.57 -19.78
CA ASN A 55 24.16 26.89 -19.33
C ASN A 55 23.08 27.91 -19.68
N VAL A 56 22.66 28.69 -18.67
CA VAL A 56 21.65 29.74 -18.77
C VAL A 56 22.20 31.00 -18.10
N THR A 57 21.96 32.16 -18.73
CA THR A 57 22.41 33.48 -18.26
C THR A 57 21.21 34.34 -17.88
N ARG A 58 21.20 34.90 -16.67
CA ARG A 58 20.27 35.93 -16.17
C ARG A 58 21.03 36.80 -15.15
N LEU A 59 20.59 38.04 -14.93
CA LEU A 59 21.20 38.95 -13.96
C LEU A 59 22.74 39.13 -14.17
N CYS A 60 23.23 39.04 -15.41
CA CYS A 60 24.66 38.91 -15.79
C CYS A 60 25.40 37.65 -15.30
N HIS A 61 24.81 36.80 -14.46
CA HIS A 61 25.38 35.53 -14.04
C HIS A 61 25.02 34.40 -15.01
N THR A 62 26.03 33.64 -15.42
CA THR A 62 25.84 32.40 -16.20
C THR A 62 26.10 31.21 -15.29
N LYS A 63 25.12 30.31 -15.16
CA LYS A 63 25.29 29.05 -14.43
C LYS A 63 24.80 27.87 -15.25
N SER A 64 25.33 26.70 -14.96
CA SER A 64 24.77 25.45 -15.47
C SER A 64 23.58 25.05 -14.58
N MET A 65 22.45 24.71 -15.18
CA MET A 65 21.25 24.25 -14.46
C MET A 65 20.61 23.04 -15.14
N VAL A 66 19.82 22.30 -14.38
CA VAL A 66 19.09 21.14 -14.88
C VAL A 66 17.87 21.62 -15.69
N THR A 67 17.73 21.12 -16.92
CA THR A 67 16.66 21.53 -17.86
C THR A 67 16.03 20.34 -18.56
N VAL A 68 14.82 20.50 -19.06
CA VAL A 68 14.18 19.52 -19.96
C VAL A 68 14.41 19.94 -21.41
N ASN A 69 15.02 19.07 -22.20
CA ASN A 69 15.33 19.30 -23.62
C ASN A 69 16.20 20.56 -23.88
N GLY A 70 16.84 21.13 -22.85
CA GLY A 70 17.58 22.40 -22.93
C GLY A 70 16.73 23.66 -22.74
N GLN A 71 15.49 23.52 -22.25
CA GLN A 71 14.54 24.61 -22.07
C GLN A 71 14.32 24.95 -20.59
N PHE A 72 14.35 26.24 -20.26
CA PHE A 72 13.96 26.81 -18.97
C PHE A 72 13.07 28.05 -19.21
N PRO A 73 11.79 28.03 -18.80
CA PRO A 73 11.02 26.87 -18.35
C PRO A 73 10.94 25.77 -19.40
N GLY A 74 10.57 24.57 -18.98
CA GLY A 74 10.51 23.38 -19.84
C GLY A 74 9.32 23.36 -20.82
N PRO A 75 9.30 22.36 -21.72
CA PRO A 75 8.35 22.29 -22.82
C PRO A 75 6.89 22.16 -22.37
N LYS A 76 6.02 22.85 -23.12
CA LYS A 76 4.56 22.76 -23.00
C LYS A 76 4.03 21.42 -23.51
N ILE A 77 3.32 20.69 -22.65
CA ILE A 77 2.49 19.55 -23.05
C ILE A 77 1.08 20.06 -23.42
N VAL A 78 0.44 19.45 -24.43
CA VAL A 78 -0.93 19.74 -24.82
C VAL A 78 -1.70 18.43 -25.07
N ALA A 79 -2.65 18.13 -24.21
CA ALA A 79 -3.60 17.02 -24.35
C ALA A 79 -5.02 17.53 -24.57
N LYS A 80 -5.93 16.64 -24.98
CA LYS A 80 -7.37 16.76 -24.76
C LYS A 80 -7.79 15.86 -23.60
N GLU A 81 -8.93 16.15 -23.00
CA GLU A 81 -9.62 15.17 -22.16
C GLU A 81 -9.89 13.87 -22.94
N GLY A 82 -9.62 12.72 -22.30
CA GLY A 82 -9.68 11.39 -22.89
C GLY A 82 -8.34 10.89 -23.44
N ASP A 83 -7.40 11.78 -23.78
CA ASP A 83 -6.11 11.37 -24.37
C ASP A 83 -5.25 10.59 -23.37
N ARG A 84 -4.53 9.59 -23.88
CA ARG A 84 -3.51 8.84 -23.14
C ARG A 84 -2.15 9.52 -23.34
N LEU A 85 -1.43 9.76 -22.26
CA LEU A 85 -0.11 10.38 -22.26
C LEU A 85 0.97 9.32 -21.98
N LEU A 86 1.95 9.25 -22.88
CA LEU A 86 3.18 8.48 -22.75
C LEU A 86 4.39 9.44 -22.78
N ILE A 87 4.88 9.84 -21.61
CA ILE A 87 6.08 10.68 -21.49
C ILE A 87 7.28 9.81 -21.10
N LYS A 88 8.23 9.63 -22.01
CA LYS A 88 9.53 9.03 -21.68
C LYS A 88 10.48 10.12 -21.16
N VAL A 89 10.76 10.09 -19.86
CA VAL A 89 11.78 10.92 -19.22
C VAL A 89 13.09 10.13 -19.18
N VAL A 90 14.19 10.72 -19.64
CA VAL A 90 15.54 10.15 -19.64
C VAL A 90 16.45 11.09 -18.86
N ASN A 91 17.13 10.59 -17.84
CA ASN A 91 18.00 11.41 -16.99
C ASN A 91 19.47 11.35 -17.46
N HIS A 92 20.02 12.48 -17.89
CA HIS A 92 21.43 12.63 -18.29
C HIS A 92 22.25 13.48 -17.29
N VAL A 93 21.69 13.86 -16.13
CA VAL A 93 22.38 14.65 -15.09
C VAL A 93 22.77 13.80 -13.87
N PRO A 94 23.80 14.21 -13.09
CA PRO A 94 24.22 13.47 -11.89
C PRO A 94 23.15 13.47 -10.78
N ASN A 95 22.26 14.46 -10.73
CA ASN A 95 21.17 14.49 -9.76
C ASN A 95 20.13 13.41 -10.06
N ASN A 96 19.50 12.90 -9.01
CA ASN A 96 18.29 12.07 -9.12
C ASN A 96 17.11 12.95 -9.58
N ILE A 97 16.31 12.49 -10.55
CA ILE A 97 15.19 13.26 -11.11
C ILE A 97 13.87 12.50 -10.95
N SER A 98 12.77 13.22 -10.78
CA SER A 98 11.41 12.72 -10.98
C SER A 98 10.56 13.83 -11.59
N ILE A 99 9.41 13.53 -12.18
CA ILE A 99 8.51 14.55 -12.77
C ILE A 99 7.07 14.30 -12.30
N HIS A 100 6.52 15.24 -11.53
CA HIS A 100 5.11 15.25 -11.11
C HIS A 100 4.22 15.99 -12.12
N TRP A 101 2.95 15.56 -12.19
CA TRP A 101 1.91 16.11 -13.05
C TRP A 101 0.85 16.79 -12.16
N HIS A 102 1.15 18.03 -11.75
CA HIS A 102 0.42 18.76 -10.71
C HIS A 102 -1.08 18.83 -10.99
N GLY A 103 -1.89 18.36 -10.03
CA GLY A 103 -3.34 18.36 -10.13
C GLY A 103 -3.95 17.32 -11.08
N ILE A 104 -3.15 16.46 -11.74
CA ILE A 104 -3.70 15.36 -12.55
C ILE A 104 -4.22 14.25 -11.64
N ARG A 105 -5.47 13.82 -11.88
CA ARG A 105 -6.08 12.68 -11.18
C ARG A 105 -5.56 11.38 -11.78
N GLN A 106 -4.56 10.80 -11.12
CA GLN A 106 -3.87 9.58 -11.55
C GLN A 106 -4.72 8.30 -11.35
N LEU A 107 -5.91 8.25 -11.93
CA LEU A 107 -6.90 7.17 -11.77
C LEU A 107 -6.29 5.83 -12.21
N GLN A 108 -5.99 4.97 -11.23
CA GLN A 108 -5.29 3.68 -11.41
C GLN A 108 -3.87 3.80 -12.01
N SER A 109 -3.38 5.02 -12.27
CA SER A 109 -2.07 5.32 -12.88
C SER A 109 -1.07 5.92 -11.89
N GLY A 110 -1.33 5.86 -10.58
CA GLY A 110 -0.52 6.51 -9.53
C GLY A 110 0.99 6.23 -9.53
N TRP A 111 1.47 5.18 -10.21
CA TRP A 111 2.90 4.95 -10.48
C TRP A 111 3.52 6.06 -11.36
N ALA A 112 2.74 6.58 -12.29
CA ALA A 112 3.08 7.70 -13.14
C ALA A 112 2.71 9.06 -12.52
N ASP A 113 2.52 9.15 -11.19
CA ASP A 113 2.25 10.43 -10.54
C ASP A 113 3.49 11.33 -10.48
N GLY A 114 4.69 10.78 -10.22
CA GLY A 114 5.96 11.54 -10.19
C GLY A 114 6.71 11.62 -8.87
N PRO A 115 6.08 12.02 -7.75
CA PRO A 115 6.73 12.26 -6.46
C PRO A 115 7.79 11.22 -6.07
N ALA A 116 9.04 11.67 -5.98
CA ALA A 116 10.17 10.82 -5.66
C ALA A 116 10.03 10.27 -4.25
N TYR A 117 10.31 8.98 -4.08
CA TYR A 117 10.13 8.27 -2.81
C TYR A 117 8.69 8.29 -2.26
N ILE A 118 7.71 8.79 -3.02
CA ILE A 118 6.30 8.78 -2.67
C ILE A 118 5.57 7.85 -3.64
N THR A 119 5.59 8.10 -4.95
CA THR A 119 4.94 7.23 -5.93
C THR A 119 5.91 6.36 -6.72
N GLN A 120 7.15 6.82 -6.90
CA GLN A 120 8.19 6.09 -7.64
C GLN A 120 9.58 6.29 -7.04
N CYS A 121 10.53 5.43 -7.41
CA CYS A 121 11.94 5.78 -7.26
C CYS A 121 12.28 6.99 -8.14
N PRO A 122 13.28 7.79 -7.76
CA PRO A 122 13.87 8.72 -8.70
C PRO A 122 14.47 7.99 -9.91
N ILE A 123 14.40 8.64 -11.06
CA ILE A 123 15.13 8.32 -12.28
C ILE A 123 16.60 8.69 -12.02
N GLN A 124 17.44 7.68 -11.83
CA GLN A 124 18.88 7.86 -11.62
C GLN A 124 19.58 8.23 -12.94
N THR A 125 20.81 8.75 -12.87
CA THR A 125 21.62 9.08 -14.05
C THR A 125 21.74 7.90 -15.02
N GLY A 126 21.58 8.18 -16.32
CA GLY A 126 21.56 7.19 -17.40
C GLY A 126 20.26 6.39 -17.52
N GLN A 127 19.35 6.47 -16.55
CA GLN A 127 18.09 5.71 -16.55
C GLN A 127 16.96 6.46 -17.25
N SER A 128 15.87 5.75 -17.54
CA SER A 128 14.66 6.35 -18.07
C SER A 128 13.39 5.76 -17.45
N TYR A 129 12.34 6.56 -17.38
CA TYR A 129 11.02 6.17 -16.88
C TYR A 129 9.94 6.60 -17.87
N VAL A 130 8.88 5.80 -18.01
CA VAL A 130 7.76 6.10 -18.91
C VAL A 130 6.51 6.36 -18.07
N TYR A 131 6.14 7.63 -17.99
CA TYR A 131 4.88 8.07 -17.41
C TYR A 131 3.75 7.70 -18.35
N ASN A 132 2.79 6.91 -17.85
CA ASN A 132 1.71 6.32 -18.62
C ASN A 132 0.38 6.49 -17.88
N PHE A 133 -0.39 7.50 -18.27
CA PHE A 133 -1.69 7.82 -17.66
C PHE A 133 -2.69 8.30 -18.72
N THR A 134 -3.98 8.35 -18.39
CA THR A 134 -5.04 8.83 -19.28
C THR A 134 -5.76 9.99 -18.61
N ILE A 135 -6.03 11.06 -19.35
CA ILE A 135 -6.76 12.21 -18.82
C ILE A 135 -8.25 11.86 -18.73
N VAL A 136 -8.79 11.69 -17.53
CA VAL A 136 -10.19 11.32 -17.30
C VAL A 136 -10.93 12.45 -16.57
N GLY A 137 -11.98 12.99 -17.20
CA GLY A 137 -12.87 14.00 -16.60
C GLY A 137 -12.25 15.38 -16.34
N GLN A 138 -10.98 15.60 -16.70
CA GLN A 138 -10.24 16.83 -16.45
C GLN A 138 -10.00 17.64 -17.72
N ARG A 139 -10.05 18.97 -17.60
CA ARG A 139 -9.73 19.95 -18.64
C ARG A 139 -9.34 21.28 -17.99
N GLY A 140 -8.33 21.99 -18.49
CA GLY A 140 -7.88 23.24 -17.87
C GLY A 140 -6.38 23.52 -18.07
N THR A 141 -5.77 24.14 -17.05
CA THR A 141 -4.33 24.41 -16.95
C THR A 141 -3.78 23.61 -15.78
N PHE A 142 -2.86 22.71 -16.07
CA PHE A 142 -2.04 22.03 -15.09
C PHE A 142 -0.58 22.43 -15.35
N PHE A 143 0.33 21.95 -14.53
CA PHE A 143 1.76 22.03 -14.82
C PHE A 143 2.43 20.72 -14.45
N TRP A 144 3.66 20.56 -14.90
CA TRP A 144 4.54 19.49 -14.45
C TRP A 144 5.78 20.12 -13.84
N HIS A 145 6.39 19.45 -12.86
CA HIS A 145 7.64 19.92 -12.24
C HIS A 145 8.47 18.76 -11.69
N ALA A 146 9.75 19.00 -11.42
CA ALA A 146 10.56 18.03 -10.68
C ALA A 146 10.06 17.91 -9.25
N HIS A 147 9.84 16.67 -8.82
CA HIS A 147 9.30 16.37 -7.50
C HIS A 147 10.29 15.56 -6.67
N ILE A 148 11.47 16.16 -6.53
CA ILE A 148 12.58 15.75 -5.70
C ILE A 148 13.43 16.98 -5.41
N SER A 149 13.60 17.31 -4.13
CA SER A 149 14.47 18.42 -3.71
C SER A 149 14.12 19.76 -4.38
N TRP A 150 15.06 20.70 -4.43
CA TRP A 150 14.87 22.05 -4.96
C TRP A 150 14.99 22.15 -6.48
N LEU A 151 15.20 21.03 -7.19
CA LEU A 151 15.14 20.98 -8.65
C LEU A 151 13.79 21.44 -9.22
N ARG A 152 12.71 21.48 -8.41
CA ARG A 152 11.46 22.20 -8.72
C ARG A 152 11.69 23.62 -9.23
N SER A 153 12.71 24.34 -8.74
CA SER A 153 13.04 25.72 -9.15
C SER A 153 13.58 25.85 -10.58
N THR A 154 13.99 24.74 -11.23
CA THR A 154 14.59 24.73 -12.57
C THR A 154 13.86 23.81 -13.56
N LEU A 155 13.26 22.73 -13.06
CA LEU A 155 12.48 21.78 -13.85
C LEU A 155 11.00 21.97 -13.61
N TYR A 156 10.36 22.81 -14.43
CA TYR A 156 8.90 22.93 -14.50
C TYR A 156 8.44 23.35 -15.89
N GLY A 157 7.18 23.06 -16.25
CA GLY A 157 6.57 23.48 -17.50
C GLY A 157 5.05 23.26 -17.56
N PRO A 158 4.34 23.87 -18.52
CA PRO A 158 2.89 23.88 -18.52
C PRO A 158 2.30 22.60 -19.15
N LEU A 159 1.23 22.09 -18.55
CA LEU A 159 0.42 20.96 -19.04
C LEU A 159 -0.98 21.47 -19.36
N ILE A 160 -1.24 21.77 -20.62
CA ILE A 160 -2.57 22.23 -21.06
C ILE A 160 -3.43 21.02 -21.39
N VAL A 161 -4.61 20.94 -20.80
CA VAL A 161 -5.64 19.97 -21.18
C VAL A 161 -6.82 20.72 -21.78
N LEU A 162 -7.07 20.48 -23.06
CA LEU A 162 -8.20 21.06 -23.79
C LEU A 162 -9.48 20.24 -23.54
N PRO A 163 -10.67 20.86 -23.64
CA PRO A 163 -11.93 20.11 -23.68
C PRO A 163 -11.96 19.05 -24.79
N LYS A 164 -12.88 18.09 -24.66
CA LYS A 164 -13.18 17.12 -25.72
C LYS A 164 -13.57 17.83 -27.04
N PRO A 165 -13.42 17.16 -28.21
CA PRO A 165 -13.97 17.65 -29.46
C PRO A 165 -15.42 18.15 -29.30
N ASN A 166 -15.73 19.28 -29.93
CA ASN A 166 -17.06 19.91 -29.94
C ASN A 166 -17.64 20.34 -28.58
N VAL A 167 -16.90 20.22 -27.47
CA VAL A 167 -17.28 20.79 -26.17
C VAL A 167 -16.75 22.23 -26.05
N PRO A 168 -17.61 23.26 -25.98
CA PRO A 168 -17.17 24.65 -25.82
C PRO A 168 -16.68 24.95 -24.40
N TYR A 169 -16.06 26.13 -24.25
CA TYR A 169 -15.86 26.73 -22.93
C TYR A 169 -17.20 27.27 -22.37
N PRO A 170 -17.40 27.34 -21.05
CA PRO A 170 -18.56 27.99 -20.43
C PRO A 170 -18.50 29.53 -20.49
N PHE A 171 -17.67 30.08 -21.38
CA PHE A 171 -17.45 31.49 -21.64
C PHE A 171 -17.04 31.65 -23.12
N ALA A 172 -17.13 32.87 -23.67
CA ALA A 172 -16.78 33.13 -25.07
C ALA A 172 -15.35 32.66 -25.41
N LYS A 173 -15.21 31.91 -26.50
CA LYS A 173 -13.93 31.30 -26.89
C LYS A 173 -12.84 32.39 -27.06
N PRO A 174 -11.69 32.27 -26.37
CA PRO A 174 -10.62 33.27 -26.44
C PRO A 174 -9.97 33.31 -27.83
N TYR A 175 -9.46 34.48 -28.21
CA TYR A 175 -8.68 34.66 -29.44
C TYR A 175 -7.35 33.92 -29.40
N LYS A 176 -6.69 33.91 -28.23
CA LYS A 176 -5.42 33.21 -27.99
C LYS A 176 -5.30 32.81 -26.52
N GLU A 177 -4.63 31.69 -26.28
CA GLU A 177 -4.30 31.20 -24.95
C GLU A 177 -2.80 31.34 -24.70
N VAL A 178 -2.41 31.83 -23.52
CA VAL A 178 -1.00 32.13 -23.20
C VAL A 178 -0.66 31.65 -21.78
N PRO A 179 0.26 30.68 -21.61
CA PRO A 179 0.83 30.35 -20.31
C PRO A 179 1.64 31.51 -19.72
N ILE A 180 1.38 31.82 -18.46
CA ILE A 180 2.15 32.77 -17.66
C ILE A 180 2.60 31.99 -16.42
N ILE A 181 3.89 31.65 -16.36
CA ILE A 181 4.45 30.84 -15.28
C ILE A 181 5.31 31.74 -14.40
N PHE A 182 4.93 31.89 -13.14
CA PHE A 182 5.82 32.48 -12.14
C PHE A 182 6.82 31.43 -11.66
N GLY A 183 8.04 31.84 -11.42
CA GLY A 183 9.13 31.00 -10.90
C GLY A 183 10.22 31.88 -10.33
N GLU A 184 11.34 31.31 -9.92
CA GLU A 184 12.46 32.05 -9.32
C GLU A 184 13.73 31.91 -10.16
N TRP A 185 14.62 32.87 -10.01
CA TRP A 185 16.02 32.77 -10.38
C TRP A 185 16.89 32.81 -9.14
N TRP A 186 17.89 31.95 -9.14
CA TRP A 186 18.90 31.80 -8.11
C TRP A 186 20.26 31.91 -8.79
N ASN A 187 21.17 32.74 -8.30
CA ASN A 187 22.56 32.79 -8.77
C ASN A 187 23.36 31.62 -8.19
N ALA A 188 23.08 31.25 -6.93
CA ALA A 188 23.53 30.01 -6.31
C ALA A 188 22.91 28.76 -6.97
N ASP A 189 23.47 27.59 -6.70
CA ASP A 189 22.82 26.30 -7.00
C ASP A 189 21.71 26.02 -5.96
N PRO A 190 20.43 25.88 -6.36
CA PRO A 190 19.33 25.56 -5.45
C PRO A 190 19.57 24.29 -4.63
N GLU A 191 20.26 23.29 -5.19
CA GLU A 191 20.58 22.04 -4.47
C GLU A 191 21.62 22.28 -3.38
N ALA A 192 22.58 23.18 -3.60
CA ALA A 192 23.55 23.60 -2.59
C ALA A 192 22.88 24.46 -1.49
N VAL A 193 21.95 25.35 -1.86
CA VAL A 193 21.18 26.18 -0.92
C VAL A 193 20.37 25.32 0.05
N ILE A 194 19.58 24.35 -0.44
CA ILE A 194 18.82 23.45 0.45
C ILE A 194 19.74 22.50 1.23
N SER A 195 20.84 22.03 0.63
CA SER A 195 21.82 21.20 1.34
C SER A 195 22.45 21.93 2.53
N GLN A 196 22.84 23.20 2.33
CA GLN A 196 23.36 24.06 3.39
C GLN A 196 22.29 24.29 4.47
N ALA A 197 21.06 24.62 4.09
CA ALA A 197 19.98 24.92 5.02
C ALA A 197 19.60 23.68 5.88
N LEU A 198 19.42 22.51 5.25
CA LEU A 198 19.22 21.24 5.96
C LEU A 198 20.43 20.88 6.85
N GLN A 199 21.65 21.24 6.43
CA GLN A 199 22.85 21.05 7.23
C GLN A 199 22.86 21.97 8.46
N THR A 200 22.67 23.28 8.33
CA THR A 200 22.79 24.24 9.44
C THR A 200 21.56 24.32 10.33
N GLY A 201 20.36 23.97 9.86
CA GLY A 201 19.14 24.10 10.65
C GLY A 201 18.55 25.51 10.73
N GLY A 202 19.25 26.52 10.19
CA GLY A 202 18.63 27.77 9.77
C GLY A 202 18.04 27.53 8.37
N GLY A 203 16.95 28.20 8.03
CA GLY A 203 16.44 28.09 6.67
C GLY A 203 17.36 28.77 5.64
N PRO A 204 17.08 28.54 4.36
CA PRO A 204 17.92 28.94 3.24
C PRO A 204 17.99 30.47 3.03
N ASN A 205 18.94 30.86 2.18
CA ASN A 205 18.94 32.16 1.52
C ASN A 205 17.69 32.32 0.65
N VAL A 206 17.40 33.56 0.24
CA VAL A 206 16.29 33.92 -0.67
C VAL A 206 16.75 33.91 -2.13
N SER A 207 15.79 33.91 -3.07
CA SER A 207 16.07 34.05 -4.50
C SER A 207 16.64 35.42 -4.85
N ASP A 208 17.39 35.49 -5.94
CA ASP A 208 17.96 36.74 -6.46
C ASP A 208 16.93 37.52 -7.31
N ALA A 209 15.90 36.83 -7.80
CA ALA A 209 14.75 37.41 -8.49
C ALA A 209 13.58 36.42 -8.61
N TYR A 210 12.34 36.92 -8.59
CA TYR A 210 11.23 36.21 -9.24
C TYR A 210 11.32 36.37 -10.77
N THR A 211 10.61 35.50 -11.49
CA THR A 211 10.62 35.45 -12.96
C THR A 211 9.22 35.21 -13.52
N ILE A 212 8.96 35.78 -14.70
CA ILE A 212 7.77 35.47 -15.51
C ILE A 212 8.25 34.70 -16.74
N ASN A 213 7.83 33.45 -16.87
CA ASN A 213 8.31 32.51 -17.89
C ASN A 213 9.85 32.41 -17.94
N GLY A 214 10.52 32.38 -16.78
CA GLY A 214 11.98 32.27 -16.65
C GLY A 214 12.77 33.54 -17.04
N LEU A 215 12.11 34.70 -17.03
CA LEU A 215 12.67 36.01 -17.33
C LEU A 215 12.43 36.98 -16.14
N PRO A 216 13.48 37.54 -15.49
CA PRO A 216 13.33 38.48 -14.36
C PRO A 216 12.69 39.83 -14.71
N GLY A 217 12.86 40.30 -15.95
CA GLY A 217 12.29 41.57 -16.39
C GLY A 217 13.04 42.82 -15.90
N PRO A 218 12.59 44.02 -16.31
CA PRO A 218 13.42 45.22 -16.34
C PRO A 218 13.65 45.87 -14.97
N LEU A 219 13.13 45.30 -13.88
CA LEU A 219 13.29 45.84 -12.52
C LEU A 219 14.53 45.31 -11.81
N TYR A 220 15.17 44.24 -12.30
CA TYR A 220 16.44 43.76 -11.75
C TYR A 220 17.63 44.21 -12.60
N ASN A 221 18.73 44.53 -11.91
CA ASN A 221 20.02 44.83 -12.55
C ASN A 221 20.41 43.75 -13.57
N CYS A 222 21.10 44.16 -14.64
CA CYS A 222 21.56 43.28 -15.71
C CYS A 222 20.50 42.50 -16.50
N SER A 223 19.19 42.73 -16.33
CA SER A 223 18.14 41.88 -16.93
C SER A 223 17.08 42.58 -17.79
N ALA A 224 17.27 43.87 -18.13
CA ALA A 224 16.36 44.62 -19.01
C ALA A 224 16.13 44.01 -20.41
N LYS A 225 16.98 43.08 -20.87
CA LYS A 225 16.77 42.30 -22.10
C LYS A 225 15.98 41.00 -21.84
N ASP A 226 16.10 40.41 -20.65
CA ASP A 226 15.37 39.22 -20.21
C ASP A 226 13.97 39.60 -19.70
N THR A 227 13.13 40.15 -20.57
CA THR A 227 11.77 40.61 -20.22
C THR A 227 10.69 39.84 -20.99
N PHE A 228 9.74 39.23 -20.27
CA PHE A 228 8.58 38.61 -20.91
C PHE A 228 7.66 39.67 -21.53
N LYS A 229 7.24 39.45 -22.79
CA LYS A 229 6.39 40.38 -23.56
C LYS A 229 5.11 39.70 -24.07
N LEU A 230 3.97 40.21 -23.63
CA LEU A 230 2.65 39.81 -24.12
C LEU A 230 2.16 40.80 -25.18
N LYS A 231 2.20 40.39 -26.45
CA LYS A 231 1.61 41.13 -27.57
C LYS A 231 0.09 40.90 -27.65
N VAL A 232 -0.69 41.98 -27.63
CA VAL A 232 -2.15 41.96 -27.73
C VAL A 232 -2.71 42.75 -28.92
N LYS A 233 -3.83 42.29 -29.49
CA LYS A 233 -4.59 42.97 -30.55
C LYS A 233 -5.85 43.63 -29.98
N LEU A 234 -6.21 44.78 -30.56
CA LEU A 234 -7.37 45.58 -30.16
C LEU A 234 -8.67 44.77 -30.10
N GLY A 235 -9.42 44.97 -29.02
CA GLY A 235 -10.72 44.34 -28.76
C GLY A 235 -10.72 42.81 -28.65
N LYS A 236 -9.56 42.14 -28.62
CA LYS A 236 -9.49 40.67 -28.50
C LYS A 236 -9.36 40.23 -27.05
N THR A 237 -10.07 39.16 -26.70
CA THR A 237 -9.99 38.51 -25.38
C THR A 237 -8.97 37.38 -25.38
N TYR A 238 -8.04 37.40 -24.44
CA TYR A 238 -6.98 36.42 -24.26
C TYR A 238 -7.26 35.59 -23.01
N LEU A 239 -7.05 34.27 -23.07
CA LEU A 239 -7.06 33.41 -21.90
C LEU A 239 -5.62 33.30 -21.38
N LEU A 240 -5.31 34.06 -20.33
CA LEU A 240 -4.03 33.92 -19.64
C LEU A 240 -4.14 32.74 -18.68
N ARG A 241 -3.20 31.81 -18.80
CA ARG A 241 -3.15 30.55 -18.07
C ARG A 241 -2.02 30.62 -17.05
N PHE A 242 -2.34 31.11 -15.85
CA PHE A 242 -1.38 31.31 -14.77
C PHE A 242 -1.05 30.00 -14.05
N ILE A 243 0.23 29.84 -13.76
CA ILE A 243 0.82 28.79 -12.93
C ILE A 243 1.80 29.51 -11.99
N ASN A 244 1.72 29.30 -10.68
CA ASN A 244 2.81 29.70 -9.79
C ASN A 244 3.69 28.48 -9.50
N ALA A 245 4.87 28.43 -10.11
CA ALA A 245 5.90 27.42 -9.90
C ALA A 245 7.11 27.96 -9.11
N ALA A 246 7.02 29.18 -8.54
CA ALA A 246 7.97 29.64 -7.53
C ALA A 246 8.00 28.64 -6.36
N LEU A 247 9.11 28.59 -5.62
CA LEU A 247 9.21 27.74 -4.45
C LEU A 247 8.29 28.24 -3.34
N ASN A 248 8.34 29.52 -2.98
CA ASN A 248 7.96 29.94 -1.63
C ASN A 248 6.65 30.71 -1.51
N ASP A 249 6.53 31.82 -2.23
CA ASP A 249 5.59 32.88 -1.85
C ASP A 249 4.31 32.91 -2.69
N GLU A 250 3.19 33.28 -2.06
CA GLU A 250 1.97 33.63 -2.77
C GLU A 250 2.17 34.97 -3.48
N LEU A 251 1.77 35.08 -4.75
CA LEU A 251 2.06 36.27 -5.54
C LEU A 251 0.79 37.10 -5.76
N PHE A 252 0.86 38.38 -5.41
CA PHE A 252 -0.03 39.40 -5.96
C PHE A 252 0.44 39.75 -7.37
N PHE A 253 -0.42 39.56 -8.37
CA PHE A 253 -0.15 39.91 -9.76
C PHE A 253 -1.17 40.91 -10.31
N SER A 254 -0.72 41.94 -11.01
CA SER A 254 -1.61 42.90 -11.69
C SER A 254 -1.02 43.37 -13.02
N ILE A 255 -1.87 43.94 -13.89
CA ILE A 255 -1.50 44.53 -15.17
C ILE A 255 -1.98 45.99 -15.17
N ALA A 256 -1.08 46.94 -15.37
CA ALA A 256 -1.41 48.37 -15.29
C ALA A 256 -2.61 48.73 -16.17
N ASN A 257 -3.61 49.39 -15.59
CA ASN A 257 -4.83 49.89 -16.25
C ASN A 257 -5.61 48.80 -17.06
N HIS A 258 -5.66 47.55 -16.58
CA HIS A 258 -6.48 46.46 -17.13
C HIS A 258 -7.11 45.61 -16.01
N SER A 259 -8.40 45.28 -16.12
CA SER A 259 -9.06 44.28 -15.27
C SER A 259 -8.86 42.85 -15.81
N LEU A 260 -9.02 41.87 -14.91
CA LEU A 260 -8.90 40.44 -15.16
C LEU A 260 -10.18 39.73 -14.72
N THR A 261 -10.83 38.98 -15.61
CA THR A 261 -12.01 38.15 -15.25
C THR A 261 -11.55 36.74 -14.90
N VAL A 262 -11.59 36.34 -13.63
CA VAL A 262 -11.22 34.97 -13.20
C VAL A 262 -12.28 33.98 -13.67
N VAL A 263 -11.88 32.92 -14.39
CA VAL A 263 -12.82 31.93 -14.97
C VAL A 263 -12.48 30.46 -14.70
N VAL A 264 -11.25 30.16 -14.28
CA VAL A 264 -10.82 28.82 -13.84
C VAL A 264 -9.89 28.97 -12.65
N ALA A 265 -10.03 28.11 -11.64
CA ALA A 265 -9.03 27.89 -10.60
C ALA A 265 -8.74 26.39 -10.50
N ASP A 266 -7.47 25.98 -10.43
CA ASP A 266 -7.04 24.58 -10.33
C ASP A 266 -7.68 23.63 -11.34
N SER A 267 -7.80 24.10 -12.59
CA SER A 267 -8.51 23.45 -13.69
C SER A 267 -10.02 23.22 -13.53
N ILE A 268 -10.66 23.80 -12.51
CA ILE A 268 -12.12 23.82 -12.39
C ILE A 268 -12.68 25.19 -12.79
N TYR A 269 -13.76 25.18 -13.59
CA TYR A 269 -14.48 26.40 -13.94
C TYR A 269 -15.18 27.00 -12.73
N VAL A 270 -14.93 28.29 -12.48
CA VAL A 270 -15.55 29.05 -11.39
C VAL A 270 -16.61 30.00 -11.94
N LYS A 271 -17.52 30.47 -11.09
CA LYS A 271 -18.41 31.60 -11.41
C LYS A 271 -17.54 32.82 -11.74
N PRO A 272 -17.65 33.42 -12.94
CA PRO A 272 -16.77 34.51 -13.32
C PRO A 272 -16.90 35.73 -12.40
N PHE A 273 -15.78 36.32 -12.03
CA PHE A 273 -15.72 37.60 -11.32
C PHE A 273 -14.53 38.43 -11.77
N GLU A 274 -14.65 39.75 -11.69
CA GLU A 274 -13.57 40.67 -12.06
C GLU A 274 -12.72 41.10 -10.86
N THR A 275 -11.45 41.37 -11.14
CA THR A 275 -10.44 41.87 -10.21
C THR A 275 -9.36 42.63 -10.97
N GLU A 276 -8.69 43.59 -10.33
CA GLU A 276 -7.51 44.27 -10.89
C GLU A 276 -6.20 43.55 -10.51
N THR A 277 -6.22 42.86 -9.37
CA THR A 277 -5.11 42.06 -8.86
C THR A 277 -5.57 40.61 -8.68
N LEU A 278 -4.74 39.67 -9.13
CA LEU A 278 -4.84 38.24 -8.89
C LEU A 278 -4.00 37.89 -7.66
N LEU A 279 -4.51 37.05 -6.76
CA LEU A 279 -3.66 36.26 -5.85
C LEU A 279 -3.41 34.90 -6.50
N ILE A 280 -2.17 34.45 -6.56
CA ILE A 280 -1.84 33.08 -6.93
C ILE A 280 -0.76 32.46 -6.03
N THR A 281 -1.23 31.52 -5.22
CA THR A 281 -0.50 30.67 -4.29
C THR A 281 0.50 29.74 -5.02
N PRO A 282 1.67 29.37 -4.47
CA PRO A 282 2.56 28.35 -5.05
C PRO A 282 1.80 27.07 -5.34
N GLY A 283 2.05 26.47 -6.51
CA GLY A 283 1.34 25.28 -6.99
C GLY A 283 -0.17 25.44 -7.21
N GLN A 284 -0.74 26.65 -7.17
CA GLN A 284 -2.05 26.89 -7.80
C GLN A 284 -1.91 27.15 -9.29
N THR A 285 -3.01 26.90 -9.99
CA THR A 285 -3.22 27.38 -11.36
C THR A 285 -4.49 28.21 -11.43
N THR A 286 -4.54 29.20 -12.30
CA THR A 286 -5.72 30.03 -12.51
C THR A 286 -5.77 30.52 -13.94
N ASN A 287 -6.93 30.48 -14.58
CA ASN A 287 -7.12 31.12 -15.87
C ASN A 287 -8.01 32.35 -15.72
N VAL A 288 -7.56 33.46 -16.31
CA VAL A 288 -8.34 34.69 -16.41
C VAL A 288 -8.55 35.07 -17.87
N LEU A 289 -9.65 35.73 -18.16
CA LEU A 289 -9.84 36.46 -19.39
C LEU A 289 -9.26 37.86 -19.24
N LEU A 290 -8.33 38.21 -20.12
CA LEU A 290 -7.84 39.57 -20.33
C LEU A 290 -8.49 40.12 -21.60
N LYS A 291 -9.35 41.12 -21.47
CA LYS A 291 -9.95 41.83 -22.60
C LYS A 291 -9.04 42.99 -23.01
N ALA A 292 -8.44 42.92 -24.19
CA ALA A 292 -7.66 44.02 -24.73
C ALA A 292 -8.55 45.22 -25.08
N LYS A 293 -8.03 46.43 -24.88
CA LYS A 293 -8.70 47.71 -25.17
C LYS A 293 -9.11 47.78 -26.64
N THR A 294 -10.23 48.45 -26.91
CA THR A 294 -10.77 48.64 -28.26
C THR A 294 -9.95 49.63 -29.08
N GLU A 295 -9.34 50.60 -28.41
CA GLU A 295 -8.51 51.66 -29.00
C GLU A 295 -7.04 51.48 -28.62
N PHE A 296 -6.14 51.98 -29.49
CA PHE A 296 -4.69 51.86 -29.27
C PHE A 296 -4.23 52.86 -28.19
N PRO A 297 -3.74 52.40 -27.03
CA PRO A 297 -3.65 53.25 -25.85
C PRO A 297 -2.37 54.12 -25.79
N ASN A 298 -1.58 54.18 -26.87
CA ASN A 298 -0.32 54.93 -26.98
C ASN A 298 0.68 54.70 -25.82
N ALA A 299 0.65 53.51 -25.21
CA ALA A 299 1.40 53.18 -24.01
C ALA A 299 1.75 51.69 -23.94
N THR A 300 2.77 51.36 -23.15
CA THR A 300 3.07 50.02 -22.68
C THR A 300 2.69 49.88 -21.20
N PHE A 301 2.39 48.66 -20.77
CA PHE A 301 1.88 48.40 -19.43
C PHE A 301 2.75 47.33 -18.77
N LEU A 302 3.28 47.60 -17.59
CA LEU A 302 3.89 46.55 -16.78
C LEU A 302 2.80 45.59 -16.31
N MET A 303 3.11 44.30 -16.40
CA MET A 303 2.47 43.26 -15.61
C MET A 303 3.44 42.87 -14.51
N THR A 304 3.11 43.09 -13.26
CA THR A 304 4.03 42.87 -12.13
C THR A 304 3.54 41.76 -11.22
N ALA A 305 4.46 41.07 -10.57
CA ALA A 305 4.16 40.24 -9.41
C ALA A 305 5.11 40.51 -8.25
N ARG A 306 4.59 40.48 -7.02
CA ARG A 306 5.36 40.54 -5.77
C ARG A 306 4.73 39.63 -4.72
N PRO A 307 5.47 39.23 -3.67
CA PRO A 307 4.96 38.30 -2.68
C PRO A 307 3.92 38.91 -1.74
N TYR A 308 3.09 38.03 -1.20
CA TYR A 308 2.29 38.20 0.00
C TYR A 308 2.97 37.42 1.15
N VAL A 309 3.30 38.11 2.24
CA VAL A 309 4.09 37.58 3.35
C VAL A 309 3.48 37.98 4.68
N THR A 310 3.31 36.99 5.55
CA THR A 310 2.87 37.15 6.95
C THR A 310 3.87 36.61 7.97
N GLY A 311 4.81 35.77 7.54
CA GLY A 311 5.84 35.18 8.41
C GLY A 311 6.95 36.17 8.77
N LEU A 312 7.71 35.84 9.82
CA LEU A 312 8.77 36.70 10.38
C LEU A 312 10.18 36.47 9.80
N GLY A 313 10.29 35.60 8.79
CA GLY A 313 11.57 35.30 8.12
C GLY A 313 11.97 36.38 7.11
N THR A 314 13.21 36.29 6.60
CA THR A 314 13.55 37.03 5.36
C THR A 314 12.86 36.37 4.16
N PHE A 315 12.70 37.11 3.07
CA PHE A 315 12.05 36.64 1.84
C PHE A 315 12.60 37.46 0.67
N ASP A 316 12.37 37.01 -0.56
CA ASP A 316 12.69 37.80 -1.74
C ASP A 316 11.67 38.95 -1.82
N ASN A 317 12.03 40.13 -1.30
CA ASN A 317 11.19 41.33 -1.27
C ASN A 317 11.22 42.13 -2.60
N SER A 318 11.60 41.48 -3.70
CA SER A 318 11.64 42.11 -5.02
C SER A 318 10.26 42.11 -5.71
N THR A 319 10.22 42.62 -6.93
CA THR A 319 9.03 42.62 -7.78
C THR A 319 9.45 42.32 -9.21
N VAL A 320 8.93 41.23 -9.77
CA VAL A 320 9.15 40.84 -11.16
C VAL A 320 8.21 41.61 -12.08
N ALA A 321 8.66 41.93 -13.29
CA ALA A 321 7.82 42.61 -14.28
C ALA A 321 7.96 42.06 -15.71
N GLY A 322 6.82 41.76 -16.33
CA GLY A 322 6.68 41.62 -17.78
C GLY A 322 6.10 42.89 -18.39
N ILE A 323 6.00 42.93 -19.72
CA ILE A 323 5.37 44.03 -20.47
C ILE A 323 4.18 43.48 -21.28
N LEU A 324 3.01 44.09 -21.12
CA LEU A 324 1.93 44.03 -22.10
C LEU A 324 2.13 45.17 -23.11
N GLU A 325 2.20 44.82 -24.39
CA GLU A 325 2.35 45.77 -25.49
C GLU A 325 1.29 45.50 -26.57
N TYR A 326 0.68 46.57 -27.09
CA TYR A 326 -0.33 46.47 -28.15
C TYR A 326 0.36 46.35 -29.51
N GLU A 327 -0.11 45.45 -30.36
CA GLU A 327 0.31 45.36 -31.76
C GLU A 327 -0.10 46.66 -32.49
N LEU A 328 0.84 47.30 -33.19
CA LEU A 328 0.58 48.52 -33.94
C LEU A 328 -0.49 48.26 -35.04
N PRO A 329 -1.50 49.14 -35.19
CA PRO A 329 -2.49 48.99 -36.24
C PRO A 329 -1.83 49.13 -37.61
N SER A 330 -2.13 48.21 -38.54
CA SER A 330 -1.51 48.09 -39.86
C SER A 330 -1.87 49.22 -40.85
N ASN A 331 -2.39 50.35 -40.38
CA ASN A 331 -2.98 51.41 -41.17
C ASN A 331 -2.00 52.61 -41.26
N PRO A 332 -1.48 52.97 -42.45
CA PRO A 332 -0.32 53.86 -42.59
C PRO A 332 -0.54 55.29 -42.08
N ARG A 333 -1.78 55.73 -41.81
CA ARG A 333 -2.07 57.05 -41.22
C ARG A 333 -1.52 57.27 -39.80
N HIS A 334 -1.01 56.23 -39.13
CA HIS A 334 -0.31 56.35 -37.84
C HIS A 334 1.17 55.95 -37.88
N ALA A 335 1.78 55.83 -39.08
CA ALA A 335 3.17 55.44 -39.24
C ALA A 335 4.21 56.45 -38.68
N THR A 336 3.78 57.67 -38.32
CA THR A 336 4.62 58.72 -37.72
C THR A 336 4.89 58.56 -36.23
N ILE A 337 4.33 57.55 -35.55
CA ILE A 337 4.74 57.21 -34.17
C ILE A 337 6.12 56.54 -34.21
N SER A 338 7.17 57.38 -34.23
CA SER A 338 8.56 56.95 -34.01
C SER A 338 8.67 56.10 -32.74
N SER A 339 9.46 55.04 -32.76
CA SER A 339 9.62 54.09 -31.65
C SER A 339 10.38 54.63 -30.43
N LYS A 340 10.36 55.95 -30.20
CA LYS A 340 10.94 56.65 -29.05
C LYS A 340 9.99 56.54 -27.85
N LYS A 341 10.32 55.65 -26.91
CA LYS A 341 9.77 55.57 -25.54
C LYS A 341 8.26 55.94 -25.41
N LEU A 342 7.38 55.01 -25.77
CA LEU A 342 6.00 55.06 -25.30
C LEU A 342 5.98 55.13 -23.76
N PRO A 343 5.04 55.87 -23.13
CA PRO A 343 4.87 55.89 -21.69
C PRO A 343 4.61 54.47 -21.16
N LEU A 344 5.25 54.16 -20.02
CA LEU A 344 5.20 52.86 -19.37
C LEU A 344 4.39 53.00 -18.07
N PHE A 345 3.20 52.42 -18.01
CA PHE A 345 2.37 52.41 -16.80
C PHE A 345 2.71 51.23 -15.89
N GLN A 346 2.72 51.47 -14.58
CA GLN A 346 2.93 50.47 -13.53
C GLN A 346 1.63 50.27 -12.73
N PRO A 347 1.23 49.03 -12.36
CA PRO A 347 0.06 48.81 -11.52
C PRO A 347 0.39 49.10 -10.05
N SER A 348 -0.65 49.41 -9.26
CA SER A 348 -0.56 49.36 -7.80
C SER A 348 -0.75 47.91 -7.34
N LEU A 349 0.10 47.44 -6.42
CA LEU A 349 -0.04 46.11 -5.78
C LEU A 349 -0.39 46.28 -4.29
N PRO A 350 -1.20 45.38 -3.69
CA PRO A 350 -1.52 45.43 -2.26
C PRO A 350 -0.28 45.42 -1.35
N PRO A 351 -0.36 45.95 -0.12
CA PRO A 351 0.66 45.78 0.92
C PRO A 351 1.09 44.31 1.06
N LEU A 352 2.38 44.08 1.34
CA LEU A 352 2.96 42.73 1.44
C LEU A 352 2.18 41.82 2.43
N ASN A 353 1.60 42.42 3.46
CA ASN A 353 0.84 41.78 4.52
C ASN A 353 -0.69 42.00 4.41
N ASP A 354 -1.22 42.26 3.21
CA ASP A 354 -2.66 42.50 3.02
C ASP A 354 -3.51 41.21 3.04
N THR A 355 -3.62 40.64 4.23
CA THR A 355 -4.49 39.50 4.54
C THR A 355 -5.96 39.80 4.24
N SER A 356 -6.37 41.09 4.24
CA SER A 356 -7.75 41.50 3.95
C SER A 356 -8.09 41.31 2.47
N PHE A 357 -7.17 41.71 1.57
CA PHE A 357 -7.28 41.44 0.15
C PHE A 357 -7.30 39.93 -0.13
N VAL A 358 -6.39 39.17 0.48
CA VAL A 358 -6.30 37.70 0.34
C VAL A 358 -7.62 37.02 0.72
N THR A 359 -8.20 37.41 1.85
CA THR A 359 -9.50 36.91 2.32
C THR A 359 -10.64 37.29 1.37
N ASN A 360 -10.69 38.55 0.93
CA ASN A 360 -11.73 39.03 0.02
C ASN A 360 -11.65 38.41 -1.38
N PHE A 361 -10.44 38.15 -1.89
CA PHE A 361 -10.23 37.47 -3.17
C PHE A 361 -10.63 35.99 -3.08
N THR A 362 -10.13 35.25 -2.08
CA THR A 362 -10.46 33.84 -1.87
C THR A 362 -11.97 33.65 -1.63
N ASN A 363 -12.60 34.55 -0.87
CA ASN A 363 -14.04 34.53 -0.62
C ASN A 363 -14.91 34.76 -1.88
N LYS A 364 -14.40 35.27 -3.00
CA LYS A 364 -15.15 35.36 -4.28
C LYS A 364 -15.24 34.02 -5.03
N LEU A 365 -14.30 33.10 -4.79
CA LEU A 365 -14.16 31.88 -5.60
C LEU A 365 -15.26 30.86 -5.29
N ARG A 366 -16.03 30.48 -6.32
CA ARG A 366 -17.17 29.56 -6.24
C ARG A 366 -17.23 28.67 -7.48
N SER A 367 -17.59 27.40 -7.32
CA SER A 367 -17.88 26.54 -8.48
C SER A 367 -19.09 27.08 -9.26
N LEU A 368 -19.10 26.85 -10.59
CA LEU A 368 -20.24 27.19 -11.45
C LEU A 368 -21.57 26.66 -10.87
N ASN A 369 -21.57 25.42 -10.39
CA ASN A 369 -22.73 24.68 -9.90
C ASN A 369 -23.94 24.78 -10.84
N SER A 370 -23.77 24.23 -12.03
CA SER A 370 -24.77 24.16 -13.10
C SER A 370 -24.98 22.69 -13.51
N PRO A 371 -26.07 22.34 -14.22
CA PRO A 371 -26.29 20.95 -14.66
C PRO A 371 -25.14 20.35 -15.49
N GLN A 372 -24.39 21.19 -16.22
CA GLN A 372 -23.23 20.77 -17.02
C GLN A 372 -21.92 20.73 -16.21
N TYR A 373 -21.85 21.48 -15.10
CA TYR A 373 -20.68 21.61 -14.23
C TYR A 373 -21.15 21.64 -12.75
N PRO A 374 -21.61 20.51 -12.20
CA PRO A 374 -22.20 20.44 -10.86
C PRO A 374 -21.13 20.49 -9.76
N ALA A 375 -21.41 21.16 -8.64
CA ALA A 375 -20.54 21.16 -7.48
C ALA A 375 -20.79 19.90 -6.63
N ASN A 376 -20.19 18.79 -7.02
CA ASN A 376 -20.36 17.46 -6.40
C ASN A 376 -19.68 17.32 -5.02
N VAL A 377 -19.84 18.33 -4.14
CA VAL A 377 -19.32 18.30 -2.78
C VAL A 377 -20.01 17.22 -1.95
N PRO A 378 -19.26 16.40 -1.18
CA PRO A 378 -19.86 15.45 -0.26
C PRO A 378 -20.75 16.14 0.79
N GLN A 379 -22.07 15.97 0.65
CA GLN A 379 -23.06 16.51 1.59
C GLN A 379 -22.98 15.78 2.94
N LYS A 380 -22.90 14.45 2.89
CA LYS A 380 -22.51 13.59 4.01
C LYS A 380 -20.99 13.50 4.11
N VAL A 381 -20.50 13.30 5.33
CA VAL A 381 -19.10 13.01 5.65
C VAL A 381 -19.04 11.67 6.39
N ASP A 382 -18.07 10.83 6.06
CA ASP A 382 -17.80 9.55 6.72
C ASP A 382 -16.58 9.62 7.65
N LYS A 383 -15.66 10.56 7.41
CA LYS A 383 -14.48 10.82 8.25
C LYS A 383 -14.17 12.31 8.32
N HIS A 384 -14.12 12.84 9.54
CA HIS A 384 -13.61 14.18 9.84
C HIS A 384 -12.16 14.08 10.32
N PHE A 385 -11.31 15.00 9.86
CA PHE A 385 -9.93 15.14 10.27
C PHE A 385 -9.64 16.57 10.71
N PHE A 386 -8.73 16.73 11.66
CA PHE A 386 -8.19 18.01 12.08
C PHE A 386 -6.67 17.89 12.06
N PHE A 387 -6.03 18.48 11.05
CA PHE A 387 -4.58 18.57 10.99
C PHE A 387 -4.17 19.98 11.43
N THR A 388 -3.24 20.08 12.36
CA THR A 388 -2.51 21.35 12.50
C THR A 388 -1.42 21.39 11.42
N VAL A 389 -1.07 22.58 10.97
CA VAL A 389 0.08 22.85 10.10
C VAL A 389 0.85 23.97 10.78
N GLY A 390 2.17 23.91 10.73
CA GLY A 390 2.97 24.88 11.48
C GLY A 390 4.41 24.45 11.64
N LEU A 391 5.22 25.43 12.00
CA LEU A 391 6.66 25.29 12.11
C LEU A 391 7.10 25.04 13.55
N GLY A 392 8.02 24.09 13.72
CA GLY A 392 8.67 23.84 15.00
C GLY A 392 10.16 23.54 14.84
N THR A 393 10.73 22.87 15.83
CA THR A 393 12.18 22.64 15.96
C THR A 393 12.55 21.17 16.05
N THR A 394 13.79 20.84 15.66
CA THR A 394 14.40 19.51 15.82
C THR A 394 15.81 19.62 16.39
N PRO A 395 16.34 18.59 17.08
CA PRO A 395 17.62 18.71 17.77
C PRO A 395 18.79 18.90 16.80
N CYS A 396 19.70 19.81 17.12
CA CYS A 396 21.00 19.85 16.45
C CYS A 396 21.79 18.55 16.74
N GLN A 397 22.67 18.15 15.82
CA GLN A 397 23.53 16.99 16.05
C GLN A 397 24.62 17.34 17.08
N LYS A 398 25.03 16.36 17.90
CA LYS A 398 26.15 16.56 18.83
C LYS A 398 27.41 16.88 18.03
N ASN A 399 28.14 17.90 18.48
CA ASN A 399 29.32 18.49 17.82
C ASN A 399 29.01 19.31 16.55
N GLN A 400 27.76 19.74 16.35
CA GLN A 400 27.39 20.74 15.35
C GLN A 400 26.77 21.97 16.02
N THR A 401 27.03 23.17 15.49
CA THR A 401 26.27 24.39 15.80
C THR A 401 25.15 24.54 14.77
N CYS A 402 23.92 24.76 15.22
CA CYS A 402 22.78 24.99 14.34
C CYS A 402 22.23 26.42 14.46
N GLN A 403 21.65 26.92 13.37
CA GLN A 403 21.20 28.30 13.20
C GLN A 403 19.70 28.52 13.52
N GLY A 404 18.96 27.47 13.87
CA GLY A 404 17.56 27.59 14.30
C GLY A 404 17.43 28.05 15.76
N PRO A 405 16.20 28.31 16.23
CA PRO A 405 15.93 28.91 17.55
C PRO A 405 16.56 28.09 18.68
N ASN A 406 17.17 28.76 19.67
CA ASN A 406 17.85 28.11 20.80
C ASN A 406 18.92 27.06 20.40
N GLY A 407 19.56 27.22 19.24
CA GLY A 407 20.56 26.28 18.73
C GLY A 407 19.99 24.97 18.17
N THR A 408 18.71 24.95 17.82
CA THR A 408 18.02 23.82 17.17
C THR A 408 18.06 23.94 15.64
N LYS A 409 17.36 23.05 14.93
CA LYS A 409 17.02 23.23 13.51
C LYS A 409 15.53 23.55 13.37
N PHE A 410 15.16 24.45 12.45
CA PHE A 410 13.76 24.54 12.01
C PHE A 410 13.29 23.22 11.37
N ALA A 411 11.99 22.96 11.44
CA ALA A 411 11.35 21.87 10.70
C ALA A 411 9.85 22.17 10.50
N ALA A 412 9.39 21.99 9.27
CA ALA A 412 7.96 21.93 8.93
C ALA A 412 7.26 20.81 9.70
N SER A 413 5.95 20.95 9.94
CA SER A 413 5.15 19.86 10.49
C SER A 413 3.68 19.91 10.09
N VAL A 414 3.06 18.72 10.07
CA VAL A 414 1.60 18.57 10.08
C VAL A 414 1.26 17.73 11.33
N SER A 415 0.35 18.18 12.19
CA SER A 415 0.01 17.54 13.48
C SER A 415 1.21 17.27 14.40
N ASN A 416 2.16 18.21 14.47
CA ASN A 416 3.47 18.10 15.17
C ASN A 416 4.34 16.93 14.67
N ILE A 417 4.12 16.50 13.43
CA ILE A 417 4.91 15.50 12.73
C ILE A 417 5.60 16.18 11.56
N SER A 418 6.92 16.29 11.67
CA SER A 418 7.76 16.50 10.51
C SER A 418 7.88 15.16 9.78
N PHE A 419 7.91 15.15 8.45
CA PHE A 419 8.12 13.91 7.71
C PHE A 419 9.62 13.54 7.72
N ALA A 420 9.95 12.45 7.04
CA ALA A 420 11.32 12.06 6.79
C ALA A 420 11.38 11.34 5.45
N LEU A 421 12.20 11.84 4.53
CA LEU A 421 12.41 11.30 3.18
C LEU A 421 12.71 9.78 3.21
N PRO A 422 11.85 8.93 2.65
CA PRO A 422 11.97 7.49 2.80
C PRO A 422 12.89 6.85 1.74
N THR A 423 13.67 5.83 2.12
CA THR A 423 14.63 5.16 1.20
C THR A 423 14.01 4.17 0.19
N THR A 424 12.70 4.25 -0.05
CA THR A 424 11.92 3.39 -0.95
C THR A 424 10.58 4.09 -1.21
N ALA A 425 10.00 4.04 -2.41
CA ALA A 425 8.81 4.86 -2.66
C ALA A 425 7.58 4.42 -1.84
N LEU A 426 6.72 5.32 -1.36
CA LEU A 426 5.53 4.96 -0.57
C LEU A 426 4.57 4.02 -1.33
N LEU A 427 4.34 4.24 -2.62
CA LEU A 427 3.56 3.36 -3.50
C LEU A 427 4.29 2.06 -3.80
N GLN A 428 5.59 2.08 -4.13
CA GLN A 428 6.39 0.85 -4.25
C GLN A 428 6.36 0.02 -2.96
N SER A 429 6.44 0.71 -1.83
CA SER A 429 6.39 0.17 -0.50
C SER A 429 4.97 -0.04 0.03
N HIS A 430 3.95 0.25 -0.75
CA HIS A 430 2.60 -0.25 -0.56
C HIS A 430 2.36 -1.45 -1.46
N PHE A 431 2.48 -1.26 -2.78
CA PHE A 431 2.12 -2.18 -3.84
C PHE A 431 2.88 -3.50 -3.78
N PHE A 432 4.21 -3.49 -3.63
CA PHE A 432 4.96 -4.72 -3.34
C PHE A 432 4.81 -5.11 -1.87
N GLY A 433 4.72 -4.12 -0.98
CA GLY A 433 4.53 -4.33 0.46
C GLY A 433 5.42 -3.48 1.35
N GLN A 434 6.43 -2.84 0.75
CA GLN A 434 7.71 -2.52 1.39
C GLN A 434 7.76 -1.57 2.60
N SER A 435 6.60 -1.15 3.06
CA SER A 435 6.30 0.02 3.91
C SER A 435 6.95 0.10 5.27
N ASN A 436 7.28 -1.01 5.95
CA ASN A 436 7.48 -0.98 7.40
C ASN A 436 8.67 -0.07 7.78
N GLY A 437 8.39 1.12 8.32
CA GLY A 437 9.38 2.19 8.48
C GLY A 437 10.21 2.50 7.23
N VAL A 438 9.64 2.26 6.05
CA VAL A 438 9.57 3.31 5.03
C VAL A 438 8.59 4.36 5.55
N TYR A 439 7.42 3.92 6.05
CA TYR A 439 6.41 4.75 6.69
C TYR A 439 5.63 4.04 7.80
N GLN A 440 4.74 4.78 8.46
CA GLN A 440 3.81 4.31 9.49
C GLN A 440 2.37 4.76 9.15
N PRO A 441 1.33 3.93 9.35
CA PRO A 441 -0.08 4.24 9.00
C PRO A 441 -0.82 4.96 10.13
N ASN A 442 -0.10 5.75 10.91
CA ASN A 442 -0.54 6.35 12.17
C ASN A 442 -0.39 7.87 12.11
N PHE A 443 -0.56 8.47 10.93
CA PHE A 443 -0.82 9.90 10.88
C PHE A 443 -2.08 10.17 11.73
N PRO A 444 -2.02 11.09 12.71
CA PRO A 444 -3.10 11.28 13.66
C PRO A 444 -4.30 11.97 12.98
N PHE A 445 -5.51 11.61 13.39
CA PHE A 445 -6.73 12.22 12.87
C PHE A 445 -7.04 13.59 13.50
N SER A 446 -6.38 13.89 14.62
CA SER A 446 -6.41 15.15 15.38
C SER A 446 -5.03 15.37 16.02
N PRO A 447 -4.54 16.60 16.20
CA PRO A 447 -3.28 16.86 16.91
C PRO A 447 -3.27 16.21 18.32
N SER A 448 -2.10 15.72 18.73
CA SER A 448 -1.92 15.05 20.03
C SER A 448 -2.16 15.97 21.22
N ASN A 449 -1.81 17.25 21.05
CA ASN A 449 -1.92 18.30 22.06
C ASN A 449 -2.83 19.40 21.50
N TRP A 450 -3.82 19.80 22.30
CA TRP A 450 -4.66 20.95 22.02
C TRP A 450 -4.18 22.14 22.86
N PHE A 451 -4.00 23.28 22.21
CA PHE A 451 -3.64 24.55 22.83
C PHE A 451 -4.31 25.68 22.03
N ASN A 452 -4.18 26.92 22.47
CA ASN A 452 -4.60 28.08 21.67
C ASN A 452 -3.60 28.27 20.52
N TYR A 453 -3.90 27.69 19.36
CA TYR A 453 -3.01 27.62 18.20
C TYR A 453 -2.59 29.01 17.68
N THR A 454 -3.44 30.01 17.91
CA THR A 454 -3.23 31.41 17.49
C THR A 454 -2.96 32.35 18.69
N GLY A 455 -2.58 31.79 19.85
CA GLY A 455 -2.26 32.52 21.07
C GLY A 455 -0.84 32.23 21.53
N THR A 456 -0.61 32.22 22.85
CA THR A 456 0.70 31.89 23.43
C THR A 456 1.10 30.46 23.04
N PRO A 457 2.23 30.27 22.32
CA PRO A 457 2.67 28.94 21.91
C PRO A 457 3.20 28.13 23.10
N PRO A 458 3.22 26.78 23.00
CA PRO A 458 3.79 25.93 24.03
C PRO A 458 5.31 26.11 24.15
N ASN A 459 5.84 26.14 25.38
CA ASN A 459 7.29 26.24 25.66
C ASN A 459 8.14 25.15 24.96
N ASN A 460 7.53 24.04 24.55
CA ASN A 460 8.17 23.01 23.74
C ASN A 460 7.77 23.16 22.26
N THR A 461 8.68 23.71 21.46
CA THR A 461 8.51 23.87 20.00
C THR A 461 8.91 22.63 19.19
N MET A 462 9.34 21.54 19.85
CA MET A 462 9.94 20.38 19.20
C MET A 462 8.92 19.50 18.44
N VAL A 463 9.14 19.30 17.14
CA VAL A 463 8.34 18.42 16.27
C VAL A 463 8.90 17.00 16.24
N SER A 464 8.11 16.04 15.76
CA SER A 464 8.50 14.62 15.68
C SER A 464 8.72 14.15 14.25
N ASN A 465 9.96 13.88 13.85
CA ASN A 465 10.26 13.39 12.50
C ASN A 465 9.78 11.95 12.28
N GLY A 466 9.10 11.72 11.16
CA GLY A 466 8.71 10.40 10.70
C GLY A 466 7.72 10.43 9.55
N THR A 467 8.04 9.64 8.53
CA THR A 467 7.19 9.31 7.40
C THR A 467 5.86 8.68 7.88
N LYS A 468 4.78 9.48 8.02
CA LYS A 468 3.49 9.04 8.57
C LYS A 468 2.33 9.33 7.63
N LEU A 469 1.43 8.35 7.46
CA LEU A 469 0.37 8.38 6.45
C LEU A 469 -0.99 8.03 7.06
N MET A 470 -2.05 8.59 6.51
CA MET A 470 -3.46 8.29 6.81
C MET A 470 -3.99 7.30 5.78
N VAL A 471 -4.83 6.35 6.20
CA VAL A 471 -5.36 5.29 5.33
C VAL A 471 -6.87 5.34 5.28
N LEU A 472 -7.40 5.45 4.07
CA LEU A 472 -8.80 5.79 3.80
C LEU A 472 -9.42 4.76 2.84
N PRO A 473 -10.56 4.14 3.19
CA PRO A 473 -11.31 3.32 2.25
C PRO A 473 -11.74 4.16 1.03
N PHE A 474 -11.73 3.56 -0.16
CA PHE A 474 -12.27 4.22 -1.36
C PHE A 474 -13.76 4.56 -1.19
N ASN A 475 -14.19 5.62 -1.86
CA ASN A 475 -15.50 6.26 -1.71
C ASN A 475 -15.92 6.66 -0.28
N THR A 476 -14.99 6.70 0.69
CA THR A 476 -15.14 7.49 1.92
C THR A 476 -15.33 8.96 1.55
N SER A 477 -16.39 9.59 2.05
CA SER A 477 -16.50 11.05 2.06
C SER A 477 -15.67 11.63 3.21
N VAL A 478 -14.74 12.53 2.89
CA VAL A 478 -13.78 13.09 3.83
C VAL A 478 -14.05 14.57 4.03
N GLU A 479 -13.97 15.02 5.28
CA GLU A 479 -13.79 16.42 5.65
C GLU A 479 -12.45 16.55 6.39
N LEU A 480 -11.65 17.54 6.01
CA LEU A 480 -10.36 17.82 6.62
C LEU A 480 -10.27 19.31 6.95
N ILE A 481 -10.16 19.62 8.24
CA ILE A 481 -9.80 20.93 8.77
C ILE A 481 -8.28 21.00 8.84
N MET A 482 -7.70 22.09 8.34
CA MET A 482 -6.27 22.37 8.38
C MET A 482 -6.09 23.71 9.08
N GLN A 483 -5.35 23.73 10.20
CA GLN A 483 -5.26 24.84 11.17
C GLN A 483 -3.81 25.28 11.32
N ASP A 484 -3.48 26.55 11.04
CA ASP A 484 -2.16 27.13 11.32
C ASP A 484 -1.90 27.21 12.84
N THR A 485 -0.64 27.11 13.25
CA THR A 485 -0.19 27.16 14.64
C THR A 485 1.04 28.04 14.82
N SER A 486 0.92 29.06 15.67
CA SER A 486 1.93 30.09 15.93
C SER A 486 3.15 29.61 16.75
N ILE A 487 3.55 28.34 16.65
CA ILE A 487 4.59 27.71 17.49
C ILE A 487 5.94 28.42 17.38
N LEU A 488 6.31 28.89 16.18
CA LEU A 488 7.48 29.73 15.91
C LEU A 488 7.12 31.04 15.16
N GLY A 489 5.83 31.39 15.14
CA GLY A 489 5.24 32.37 14.23
C GLY A 489 4.10 31.75 13.43
N ALA A 490 3.16 32.60 12.99
CA ALA A 490 2.07 32.23 12.10
C ALA A 490 2.44 32.54 10.64
N GLU A 491 2.14 31.65 9.69
CA GLU A 491 2.43 31.86 8.27
C GLU A 491 1.37 31.23 7.35
N SER A 492 1.32 31.67 6.09
CA SER A 492 0.42 31.05 5.11
C SER A 492 1.00 29.71 4.67
N HIS A 493 0.21 28.63 4.77
CA HIS A 493 0.66 27.29 4.39
C HIS A 493 -0.11 26.78 3.15
N PRO A 494 0.47 26.90 1.94
CA PRO A 494 -0.17 26.43 0.72
C PRO A 494 0.03 24.92 0.53
N LEU A 495 -1.07 24.17 0.57
CA LEU A 495 -1.08 22.70 0.58
C LEU A 495 -1.63 22.15 -0.74
N HIS A 496 -0.87 21.28 -1.42
CA HIS A 496 -1.37 20.46 -2.53
C HIS A 496 -1.84 19.10 -2.01
N LEU A 497 -2.91 18.55 -2.59
CA LEU A 497 -3.24 17.12 -2.49
C LEU A 497 -3.03 16.42 -3.84
N HIS A 498 -1.98 15.60 -3.92
CA HIS A 498 -1.66 14.84 -5.12
C HIS A 498 -2.76 13.87 -5.53
N GLY A 499 -3.03 13.78 -6.84
CA GLY A 499 -3.94 12.79 -7.42
C GLY A 499 -5.43 13.02 -7.20
N PHE A 500 -5.83 14.08 -6.49
CA PHE A 500 -7.22 14.42 -6.17
C PHE A 500 -7.53 15.90 -6.39
N ASN A 501 -8.82 16.18 -6.49
CA ASN A 501 -9.37 17.49 -6.23
C ASN A 501 -10.17 17.47 -4.92
N PHE A 502 -10.40 18.63 -4.32
CA PHE A 502 -11.21 18.82 -3.12
C PHE A 502 -12.00 20.13 -3.16
N PHE A 503 -13.17 20.15 -2.52
CA PHE A 503 -14.01 21.34 -2.37
C PHE A 503 -13.60 22.12 -1.12
N VAL A 504 -13.24 23.40 -1.28
CA VAL A 504 -13.03 24.31 -0.14
C VAL A 504 -14.40 24.77 0.36
N VAL A 505 -14.82 24.27 1.53
CA VAL A 505 -16.18 24.50 2.08
C VAL A 505 -16.22 25.62 3.11
N GLY A 506 -15.10 25.93 3.77
CA GLY A 506 -15.00 27.03 4.73
C GLY A 506 -13.55 27.42 4.98
N GLN A 507 -13.35 28.64 5.51
CA GLN A 507 -12.06 29.16 5.96
C GLN A 507 -12.30 30.25 7.00
N GLY A 508 -11.34 30.50 7.88
CA GLY A 508 -11.46 31.49 8.94
C GLY A 508 -10.15 31.82 9.64
N PHE A 509 -10.21 32.73 10.62
CA PHE A 509 -9.09 33.14 11.47
C PHE A 509 -9.32 32.71 12.92
N GLY A 510 -8.25 32.61 13.70
CA GLY A 510 -8.28 32.06 15.05
C GLY A 510 -8.27 30.53 15.06
N ASN A 511 -8.74 29.96 16.17
CA ASN A 511 -8.93 28.52 16.31
C ASN A 511 -10.30 28.12 15.76
N PHE A 512 -10.37 27.07 14.95
CA PHE A 512 -11.63 26.48 14.48
C PHE A 512 -12.49 25.97 15.66
N ASP A 513 -13.75 26.40 15.72
CA ASP A 513 -14.75 25.90 16.66
C ASP A 513 -15.65 24.85 15.99
N PRO A 514 -15.51 23.55 16.31
CA PRO A 514 -16.28 22.47 15.68
C PRO A 514 -17.79 22.51 15.98
N LYS A 515 -18.27 23.43 16.83
CA LYS A 515 -19.70 23.64 17.09
C LYS A 515 -20.28 24.85 16.34
N LYS A 516 -19.45 25.82 15.93
CA LYS A 516 -19.91 27.05 15.26
C LYS A 516 -19.57 27.06 13.78
N ASP A 517 -18.31 26.82 13.43
CA ASP A 517 -17.80 27.05 12.08
C ASP A 517 -18.42 26.16 10.99
N PRO A 518 -18.75 24.87 11.25
CA PRO A 518 -19.47 24.03 10.28
C PRO A 518 -20.83 24.57 9.84
N ALA A 519 -21.49 25.42 10.64
CA ALA A 519 -22.76 26.03 10.25
C ALA A 519 -22.61 27.07 9.11
N ASN A 520 -21.39 27.60 8.92
CA ASN A 520 -21.06 28.57 7.87
C ASN A 520 -20.47 27.92 6.61
N PHE A 521 -20.38 26.58 6.56
CA PHE A 521 -19.80 25.88 5.41
C PHE A 521 -20.66 26.02 4.15
N ASN A 522 -20.05 26.49 3.06
CA ASN A 522 -20.69 26.46 1.75
C ASN A 522 -20.72 25.03 1.21
N LEU A 523 -21.87 24.38 1.34
CA LEU A 523 -22.15 23.07 0.72
C LEU A 523 -23.00 23.17 -0.56
N VAL A 524 -23.26 24.40 -1.04
CA VAL A 524 -24.11 24.66 -2.23
C VAL A 524 -23.25 24.86 -3.48
N ASN A 525 -22.23 25.70 -3.42
CA ASN A 525 -21.29 25.92 -4.53
C ASN A 525 -19.83 26.20 -4.11
N PRO A 526 -19.25 25.41 -3.18
CA PRO A 526 -17.83 25.53 -2.82
C PRO A 526 -16.94 25.37 -4.04
N VAL A 527 -15.80 26.04 -4.06
CA VAL A 527 -14.83 25.92 -5.16
C VAL A 527 -14.06 24.60 -5.05
N GLU A 528 -14.07 23.81 -6.11
CA GLU A 528 -13.20 22.64 -6.24
C GLU A 528 -11.78 23.07 -6.64
N ARG A 529 -10.78 22.49 -5.99
CA ARG A 529 -9.35 22.87 -6.03
C ARG A 529 -8.48 21.62 -6.03
N ASN A 530 -7.18 21.79 -6.24
CA ASN A 530 -6.18 20.81 -5.82
C ASN A 530 -5.06 21.42 -4.95
N THR A 531 -4.99 22.76 -4.85
CA THR A 531 -4.08 23.47 -3.95
C THR A 531 -4.82 24.57 -3.16
N VAL A 532 -4.59 24.67 -1.85
CA VAL A 532 -5.20 25.73 -1.00
C VAL A 532 -4.26 26.22 0.09
N GLY A 533 -4.25 27.54 0.34
CA GLY A 533 -3.60 28.14 1.51
C GLY A 533 -4.40 27.90 2.78
N VAL A 534 -3.73 27.44 3.84
CA VAL A 534 -4.20 27.67 5.22
C VAL A 534 -3.87 29.12 5.56
N PRO A 535 -4.83 29.97 5.94
CA PRO A 535 -4.54 31.35 6.32
C PRO A 535 -3.63 31.42 7.55
N SER A 536 -2.67 32.35 7.54
CA SER A 536 -1.85 32.66 8.71
C SER A 536 -2.72 33.04 9.91
N GLY A 537 -2.49 32.39 11.04
CA GLY A 537 -3.30 32.52 12.25
C GLY A 537 -4.74 32.05 12.06
N GLY A 538 -4.99 31.09 11.19
CA GLY A 538 -6.33 30.67 10.80
C GLY A 538 -6.45 29.21 10.35
N TRP A 539 -7.55 28.90 9.66
CA TRP A 539 -7.90 27.54 9.27
C TRP A 539 -8.65 27.48 7.94
N VAL A 540 -8.62 26.32 7.31
CA VAL A 540 -9.39 25.99 6.09
C VAL A 540 -10.02 24.61 6.22
N ALA A 541 -11.26 24.47 5.76
CA ALA A 541 -12.04 23.23 5.75
C ALA A 541 -12.24 22.77 4.30
N ILE A 542 -11.79 21.55 3.99
CA ILE A 542 -11.96 20.93 2.68
C ILE A 542 -12.80 19.66 2.76
N ARG A 543 -13.65 19.40 1.75
CA ARG A 543 -14.40 18.15 1.58
C ARG A 543 -14.12 17.49 0.25
N PHE A 544 -13.98 16.17 0.24
CA PHE A 544 -13.69 15.43 -1.00
C PHE A 544 -14.02 13.94 -0.89
N LEU A 545 -14.07 13.27 -2.04
CA LEU A 545 -14.37 11.85 -2.15
C LEU A 545 -13.08 11.05 -2.38
N ALA A 546 -13.00 9.90 -1.71
CA ALA A 546 -11.90 8.93 -1.79
C ALA A 546 -11.87 8.11 -3.10
N ASP A 547 -12.10 8.71 -4.26
CA ASP A 547 -12.46 8.03 -5.52
C ASP A 547 -11.28 7.73 -6.48
N ASN A 548 -10.03 7.94 -6.07
CA ASN A 548 -8.84 7.53 -6.81
C ASN A 548 -8.01 6.50 -6.02
N PRO A 549 -7.88 5.23 -6.48
CA PRO A 549 -7.13 4.21 -5.75
C PRO A 549 -5.62 4.31 -6.03
N GLY A 550 -4.87 4.71 -5.01
CA GLY A 550 -3.43 4.87 -5.08
C GLY A 550 -2.89 5.60 -3.85
N TRP A 551 -1.87 6.42 -4.07
CA TRP A 551 -1.35 7.36 -3.08
C TRP A 551 -1.69 8.77 -3.51
N GLY A 552 -2.45 9.47 -2.67
CA GLY A 552 -2.45 10.92 -2.64
C GLY A 552 -1.50 11.41 -1.55
N MET A 553 -1.16 12.69 -1.61
CA MET A 553 -0.14 13.28 -0.73
C MET A 553 -0.56 14.70 -0.37
N VAL A 554 -0.89 14.98 0.90
CA VAL A 554 -1.06 16.35 1.39
C VAL A 554 0.29 16.85 1.85
N HIS A 555 0.83 17.87 1.19
CA HIS A 555 2.12 18.48 1.52
C HIS A 555 2.06 19.99 1.29
N ALA A 556 2.90 20.75 2.00
CA ALA A 556 3.00 22.18 1.70
C ALA A 556 3.99 22.44 0.56
N LEU A 557 3.68 23.50 -0.17
CA LEU A 557 4.35 23.92 -1.37
C LEU A 557 5.43 25.00 -1.18
N PRO A 558 5.57 25.75 -0.06
CA PRO A 558 6.77 26.55 0.15
C PRO A 558 7.95 25.60 0.30
N PHE A 559 9.12 25.87 -0.30
CA PHE A 559 10.27 24.96 -0.15
C PHE A 559 11.42 25.54 0.68
N GLY A 560 11.36 26.84 1.01
CA GLY A 560 12.28 27.51 1.91
C GLY A 560 12.23 29.04 1.88
N SER A 561 11.35 29.64 2.68
CA SER A 561 11.77 30.81 3.47
C SER A 561 12.81 30.40 4.53
N PRO A 562 13.55 31.33 5.18
CA PRO A 562 14.55 31.05 6.21
C PRO A 562 14.04 30.39 7.51
N HIS A 563 12.74 30.10 7.56
CA HIS A 563 12.10 29.34 8.62
C HIS A 563 11.62 27.98 8.11
N GLN A 564 11.40 27.83 6.81
CA GLN A 564 10.75 26.68 6.19
C GLN A 564 11.77 25.64 5.70
N LEU A 565 12.46 24.98 6.64
CA LEU A 565 13.28 23.82 6.27
C LEU A 565 12.39 22.64 5.86
N GLY A 566 12.30 22.44 4.55
CA GLY A 566 11.76 21.27 3.88
C GLY A 566 10.28 21.02 4.11
N PHE A 567 9.40 21.38 3.16
CA PHE A 567 8.03 20.85 3.13
C PHE A 567 7.85 19.57 2.29
N GLU A 568 8.95 18.94 1.85
CA GLU A 568 8.98 17.47 1.84
C GLU A 568 9.05 16.90 3.28
N ASP A 569 9.41 17.68 4.30
CA ASP A 569 9.35 17.27 5.70
C ASP A 569 8.09 17.78 6.44
N GLY A 570 6.99 18.06 5.72
CA GLY A 570 5.69 18.45 6.27
C GLY A 570 4.52 17.76 5.56
N LEU A 571 4.34 16.45 5.79
CA LEU A 571 3.54 15.56 4.94
C LEU A 571 2.51 14.71 5.70
N ALA A 572 1.29 14.69 5.18
CA ALA A 572 0.25 13.71 5.50
C ALA A 572 -0.16 12.98 4.21
N CYS A 573 0.50 11.85 3.89
CA CYS A 573 0.12 11.09 2.70
C CYS A 573 -1.18 10.33 2.94
N LEU A 574 -2.07 10.33 1.95
CA LEU A 574 -3.38 9.68 2.00
C LEU A 574 -3.35 8.43 1.12
N GLY A 575 -3.49 7.24 1.73
CA GLY A 575 -3.49 5.96 1.03
C GLY A 575 -4.92 5.45 0.80
N TRP A 576 -5.27 5.14 -0.45
CA TRP A 576 -6.64 4.89 -0.91
C TRP A 576 -6.85 3.46 -1.41
N LYS A 577 -8.06 2.91 -1.24
CA LYS A 577 -8.29 1.47 -1.39
C LYS A 577 -9.63 1.09 -2.02
N ALA A 578 -9.64 0.88 -3.34
CA ALA A 578 -10.82 0.53 -4.15
C ALA A 578 -11.49 -0.80 -3.78
N SER A 579 -12.81 -0.88 -4.03
CA SER A 579 -13.52 -2.14 -4.20
C SER A 579 -13.21 -2.76 -5.57
N GLN A 580 -13.28 -4.08 -5.69
CA GLN A 580 -12.61 -4.82 -6.77
C GLN A 580 -13.36 -4.91 -8.13
N SER A 581 -14.48 -4.18 -8.31
CA SER A 581 -15.52 -4.53 -9.30
C SER A 581 -15.33 -4.04 -10.74
N GLU A 582 -14.70 -2.88 -11.01
CA GLU A 582 -14.94 -2.17 -12.29
C GLU A 582 -13.74 -2.09 -13.27
N ALA A 583 -12.52 -2.44 -12.86
CA ALA A 583 -11.31 -2.23 -13.68
C ALA A 583 -11.10 -3.29 -14.80
N ALA A 584 -12.16 -3.78 -15.44
CA ALA A 584 -12.15 -5.05 -16.20
C ALA A 584 -12.23 -4.93 -17.74
N THR A 585 -12.09 -3.75 -18.35
CA THR A 585 -12.22 -3.59 -19.82
C THR A 585 -11.27 -2.57 -20.48
N SER A 586 -9.99 -2.93 -20.70
CA SER A 586 -9.23 -2.55 -21.93
C SER A 586 -7.82 -3.17 -21.94
N THR A 587 -7.46 -3.90 -22.99
CA THR A 587 -6.13 -4.52 -23.18
C THR A 587 -5.26 -3.74 -24.17
N GLY A 588 -3.96 -3.52 -23.87
CA GLY A 588 -3.04 -2.86 -24.84
C GLY A 588 -1.56 -2.78 -24.42
N ARG A 589 -0.76 -3.75 -24.90
CA ARG A 589 0.72 -3.87 -24.96
C ARG A 589 1.60 -2.69 -24.45
N SER A 590 2.63 -2.99 -23.65
CA SER A 590 4.05 -2.99 -24.10
C SER A 590 5.00 -3.56 -23.01
N THR A 591 6.22 -3.95 -23.38
CA THR A 591 7.25 -4.63 -22.56
C THR A 591 8.58 -3.85 -22.48
N GLN A 592 9.56 -4.40 -21.73
CA GLN A 592 10.99 -3.99 -21.58
C GLN A 592 11.29 -2.84 -20.59
N MET A 593 12.44 -2.76 -19.88
CA MET A 593 13.47 -3.75 -19.45
C MET A 593 14.35 -3.15 -18.30
N LEU A 594 14.89 -4.01 -17.40
CA LEU A 594 16.27 -4.12 -16.81
C LEU A 594 17.20 -2.86 -16.66
N ASN A 595 18.19 -2.74 -15.74
CA ASN A 595 18.89 -3.70 -14.84
C ASN A 595 19.72 -3.00 -13.69
N LEU A 596 20.15 -3.76 -12.65
CA LEU A 596 21.32 -3.70 -11.71
C LEU A 596 22.09 -2.36 -11.39
N GLN A 597 22.78 -2.09 -10.25
CA GLN A 597 23.61 -2.92 -9.31
C GLN A 597 23.81 -2.22 -7.91
N ARG A 598 24.67 -2.73 -6.97
CA ARG A 598 24.89 -2.19 -5.57
C ARG A 598 26.33 -1.73 -5.25
N PRO A 599 26.62 -0.99 -4.14
CA PRO A 599 26.84 -1.51 -2.74
C PRO A 599 26.25 -0.54 -1.64
N THR A 600 26.55 -0.46 -0.30
CA THR A 600 27.46 -1.11 0.70
C THR A 600 26.83 -1.18 2.15
N LEU A 601 27.58 -0.92 3.25
CA LEU A 601 27.32 -0.97 4.73
C LEU A 601 28.32 0.02 5.46
N PRO A 602 28.42 0.29 6.81
CA PRO A 602 27.95 -0.46 8.03
C PRO A 602 27.50 0.35 9.32
N GLY A 603 27.14 -0.36 10.42
CA GLY A 603 27.27 0.03 11.87
C GLY A 603 26.07 0.68 12.64
N VAL A 604 25.97 0.75 14.00
CA VAL A 604 26.61 0.09 15.19
C VAL A 604 25.70 0.19 16.48
N ILE A 605 26.12 -0.41 17.62
CA ILE A 605 25.55 -0.71 18.99
C ILE A 605 25.05 0.49 19.90
N TYR A 606 24.34 0.36 21.05
CA TYR A 606 23.20 -0.48 21.58
C TYR A 606 22.88 -0.23 23.12
N LEU A 607 21.61 0.02 23.55
CA LEU A 607 21.03 -0.04 24.95
C LEU A 607 21.46 1.03 26.03
N PRO A 608 20.75 1.30 27.19
CA PRO A 608 20.05 0.36 28.13
C PRO A 608 18.63 0.69 28.75
N ILE A 609 17.80 -0.37 28.92
CA ILE A 609 16.91 -0.82 30.05
C ILE A 609 16.33 0.22 31.07
N LYS A 610 15.01 0.34 31.38
CA LYS A 610 14.17 -0.60 32.22
C LYS A 610 12.62 -0.37 32.23
N THR A 611 11.89 -1.48 32.45
CA THR A 611 10.56 -1.69 33.10
C THR A 611 9.27 -0.96 32.64
N GLY A 612 8.17 -1.74 32.41
CA GLY A 612 6.81 -1.34 32.85
C GLY A 612 5.60 -1.48 31.90
N SER A 613 5.02 -2.69 31.79
CA SER A 613 3.58 -3.01 31.51
C SER A 613 2.73 -2.29 30.44
N PHE A 614 1.97 -3.07 29.66
CA PHE A 614 0.98 -2.59 28.67
C PHE A 614 -0.39 -2.17 29.28
N ARG A 615 -1.06 -1.21 28.63
CA ARG A 615 -2.53 -1.20 28.44
C ARG A 615 -2.87 -0.90 26.98
N ILE A 616 -4.01 -1.41 26.52
CA ILE A 616 -4.54 -1.21 25.16
C ILE A 616 -5.74 -0.26 25.25
N LEU A 617 -5.84 0.70 24.32
CA LEU A 617 -7.09 1.39 24.01
C LEU A 617 -7.65 0.90 22.67
N ARG A 618 -8.96 0.65 22.65
CA ARG A 618 -9.75 0.38 21.44
C ARG A 618 -10.26 1.71 20.89
N TYR A 619 -10.49 1.80 19.58
CA TYR A 619 -11.55 2.67 19.04
C TYR A 619 -12.28 2.02 17.87
N LEU A 620 -13.62 2.08 17.94
CA LEU A 620 -14.53 2.01 16.80
C LEU A 620 -14.28 3.27 15.93
N ASP A 621 -14.50 3.31 14.63
CA ASP A 621 -15.81 3.15 13.99
C ASP A 621 -15.72 2.51 12.56
N HIS A 622 -16.83 2.51 11.82
CA HIS A 622 -17.02 1.85 10.53
C HIS A 622 -16.21 2.42 9.35
N GLY A 623 -16.07 1.58 8.31
CA GLY A 623 -15.11 1.70 7.21
C GLY A 623 -14.39 0.35 7.05
N ASP A 624 -14.87 -0.50 6.15
CA ASP A 624 -14.75 -1.97 6.28
C ASP A 624 -13.49 -2.61 5.68
N SER A 625 -12.39 -1.84 5.62
CA SER A 625 -11.06 -2.35 5.28
C SER A 625 -9.98 -1.40 5.81
N ARG A 626 -8.90 -1.91 6.43
CA ARG A 626 -7.78 -1.08 6.91
C ARG A 626 -6.44 -1.60 6.41
N THR A 627 -5.53 -0.72 6.05
CA THR A 627 -4.13 -1.14 5.84
C THR A 627 -3.47 -1.27 7.21
N ARG A 628 -3.11 -2.49 7.61
CA ARG A 628 -2.36 -2.76 8.84
C ARG A 628 -0.91 -3.09 8.54
N HIS A 629 -0.07 -2.15 8.94
CA HIS A 629 1.36 -2.35 9.05
C HIS A 629 1.60 -3.04 10.38
N ASN A 630 2.22 -4.22 10.35
CA ASN A 630 2.70 -4.84 11.56
C ASN A 630 4.06 -4.21 11.89
N SER A 631 4.02 -3.05 12.54
CA SER A 631 5.02 -1.96 12.53
C SER A 631 6.44 -2.27 13.06
N ASP A 632 6.76 -3.53 13.37
CA ASP A 632 8.13 -3.96 13.57
C ASP A 632 8.77 -4.30 12.20
N LYS A 633 9.70 -3.48 11.67
CA LYS A 633 10.59 -3.86 10.54
C LYS A 633 11.10 -5.28 10.77
N LYS A 634 10.70 -6.30 9.99
CA LYS A 634 11.14 -7.70 10.15
C LYS A 634 12.59 -7.86 9.70
N LYS A 635 13.51 -7.42 10.55
CA LYS A 635 14.94 -7.70 10.45
C LYS A 635 15.17 -9.17 10.77
N ILE A 636 15.39 -9.99 9.74
CA ILE A 636 15.96 -11.33 9.93
C ILE A 636 17.40 -11.11 10.40
N LYS A 637 17.73 -11.54 11.60
CA LYS A 637 19.08 -11.43 12.16
C LYS A 637 19.42 -12.66 12.98
N LEU A 638 20.71 -12.99 13.03
CA LEU A 638 21.21 -13.95 14.00
C LEU A 638 20.97 -13.44 15.43
N LYS A 639 20.65 -14.35 16.34
CA LYS A 639 20.58 -14.12 17.78
C LYS A 639 20.98 -15.40 18.50
N ASN A 640 21.89 -15.27 19.46
CA ASN A 640 22.20 -16.34 20.39
C ASN A 640 20.98 -16.62 21.28
N VAL A 641 20.51 -17.87 21.26
CA VAL A 641 19.38 -18.35 22.07
C VAL A 641 19.82 -19.62 22.77
N THR A 642 19.75 -19.60 24.10
CA THR A 642 20.06 -20.75 24.95
C THR A 642 18.83 -21.62 25.13
N ARG A 643 18.95 -22.94 24.91
CA ARG A 643 17.93 -23.97 25.16
C ARG A 643 18.65 -25.28 25.49
N LEU A 644 18.07 -26.14 26.33
CA LEU A 644 18.65 -27.46 26.64
C LEU A 644 20.13 -27.35 27.10
N CYS A 645 20.43 -26.35 27.94
CA CYS A 645 21.79 -25.94 28.36
C CYS A 645 22.76 -25.44 27.27
N GLN A 646 22.43 -25.51 25.98
CA GLN A 646 23.31 -25.09 24.89
C GLN A 646 22.88 -23.76 24.27
N THR A 647 23.85 -22.94 23.87
CA THR A 647 23.60 -21.66 23.20
C THR A 647 24.08 -21.75 21.76
N LYS A 648 23.15 -21.70 20.80
CA LYS A 648 23.49 -21.48 19.38
C LYS A 648 22.94 -20.15 18.88
N SER A 649 23.53 -19.64 17.81
CA SER A 649 22.91 -18.55 17.05
C SER A 649 21.83 -19.12 16.15
N ILE A 650 20.62 -18.57 16.22
CA ILE A 650 19.53 -18.87 15.29
C ILE A 650 19.12 -17.64 14.51
N MET A 651 18.55 -17.85 13.33
CA MET A 651 17.89 -16.78 12.60
C MET A 651 16.60 -16.42 13.32
N THR A 652 16.39 -15.12 13.56
CA THR A 652 15.21 -14.61 14.25
C THR A 652 14.65 -13.42 13.51
N VAL A 653 13.33 -13.27 13.51
CA VAL A 653 12.72 -11.98 13.16
C VAL A 653 12.77 -11.09 14.39
N ASN A 654 13.50 -9.98 14.29
CA ASN A 654 13.57 -8.91 15.29
C ASN A 654 14.20 -9.33 16.62
N GLY A 655 14.94 -10.43 16.66
CA GLY A 655 15.44 -11.00 17.92
C GLY A 655 14.36 -11.72 18.75
N LYS A 656 13.18 -11.96 18.17
CA LYS A 656 12.08 -12.72 18.76
C LYS A 656 12.09 -14.13 18.16
N PHE A 657 12.04 -15.14 19.02
CA PHE A 657 11.80 -16.54 18.67
C PHE A 657 10.73 -17.08 19.63
N PRO A 658 9.54 -17.49 19.14
CA PRO A 658 9.05 -17.33 17.79
C PRO A 658 8.98 -15.85 17.38
N GLY A 659 8.87 -15.62 16.07
CA GLY A 659 8.77 -14.28 15.51
C GLY A 659 7.48 -13.55 15.91
N PRO A 660 7.43 -12.22 15.67
CA PRO A 660 6.32 -11.38 16.11
C PRO A 660 4.98 -11.81 15.51
N ARG A 661 3.94 -11.75 16.36
CA ARG A 661 2.54 -11.84 15.95
C ARG A 661 2.20 -10.72 14.96
N ILE A 662 1.59 -11.11 13.86
CA ILE A 662 0.80 -10.22 13.00
C ILE A 662 -0.65 -10.26 13.48
N ILE A 663 -1.31 -9.12 13.59
CA ILE A 663 -2.77 -9.06 13.77
C ILE A 663 -3.36 -8.23 12.64
N ALA A 664 -4.17 -8.86 11.80
CA ALA A 664 -4.95 -8.26 10.71
C ALA A 664 -6.47 -8.33 11.02
N ARG A 665 -7.29 -7.97 10.04
CA ARG A 665 -8.74 -8.19 9.99
C ARG A 665 -9.07 -8.79 8.63
N GLU A 666 -10.20 -9.47 8.53
CA GLU A 666 -10.88 -9.64 7.26
C GLU A 666 -11.07 -8.26 6.60
N GLY A 667 -10.68 -8.16 5.34
CA GLY A 667 -10.61 -6.90 4.58
C GLY A 667 -9.29 -6.13 4.75
N ASP A 668 -8.43 -6.42 5.74
CA ASP A 668 -7.23 -5.60 5.96
C ASP A 668 -6.13 -5.87 4.91
N THR A 669 -5.46 -4.81 4.48
CA THR A 669 -4.23 -4.91 3.64
C THR A 669 -3.03 -5.02 4.56
N VAL A 670 -2.22 -6.05 4.38
CA VAL A 670 -1.15 -6.43 5.29
C VAL A 670 0.20 -6.23 4.59
N LEU A 671 1.08 -5.47 5.25
CA LEU A 671 2.33 -4.97 4.68
C LEU A 671 3.48 -5.25 5.67
N VAL A 672 4.48 -6.05 5.26
CA VAL A 672 5.34 -6.76 6.23
C VAL A 672 6.84 -6.73 5.89
N LYS A 673 7.51 -5.56 5.96
CA LYS A 673 8.93 -5.39 5.51
C LYS A 673 9.86 -6.44 6.09
N VAL A 674 10.44 -7.29 5.23
CA VAL A 674 11.48 -8.24 5.60
C VAL A 674 12.81 -7.74 5.07
N THR A 675 13.73 -7.41 5.98
CA THR A 675 15.13 -7.10 5.63
C THR A 675 16.00 -8.25 6.09
N ASN A 676 16.75 -8.84 5.17
CA ASN A 676 17.64 -9.95 5.46
C ASN A 676 19.02 -9.45 5.91
N HIS A 677 19.40 -9.73 7.15
CA HIS A 677 20.74 -9.45 7.69
C HIS A 677 21.52 -10.73 8.05
N VAL A 678 21.18 -11.88 7.46
CA VAL A 678 21.93 -13.14 7.60
C VAL A 678 22.49 -13.61 6.25
N LYS A 679 23.48 -14.51 6.27
CA LYS A 679 24.21 -14.94 5.06
C LYS A 679 23.34 -15.74 4.07
N ASN A 680 22.38 -16.49 4.59
CA ASN A 680 21.51 -17.36 3.79
C ASN A 680 20.46 -16.52 3.06
N ASN A 681 20.09 -16.96 1.86
CA ASN A 681 18.91 -16.44 1.17
C ASN A 681 17.65 -16.79 1.97
N VAL A 682 16.73 -15.84 2.12
CA VAL A 682 15.47 -16.05 2.86
C VAL A 682 14.29 -15.53 2.05
N THR A 683 13.13 -16.18 2.09
CA THR A 683 11.83 -15.56 1.82
C THR A 683 10.92 -15.79 3.01
N LEU A 684 9.82 -15.04 3.16
CA LEU A 684 8.75 -15.38 4.12
C LEU A 684 7.44 -15.63 3.36
N HIS A 685 6.80 -16.76 3.61
CA HIS A 685 5.47 -17.08 3.14
C HIS A 685 4.40 -16.78 4.19
N TRP A 686 3.16 -16.58 3.71
CA TRP A 686 1.99 -16.16 4.47
C TRP A 686 0.98 -17.30 4.42
N HIS A 687 1.29 -18.35 5.18
CA HIS A 687 0.65 -19.65 5.10
C HIS A 687 -0.86 -19.55 5.10
N GLY A 688 -1.47 -20.02 4.01
CA GLY A 688 -2.92 -20.00 3.86
C GLY A 688 -3.56 -18.65 3.53
N VAL A 689 -2.81 -17.58 3.28
CA VAL A 689 -3.40 -16.31 2.82
C VAL A 689 -3.87 -16.45 1.38
N ARG A 690 -5.11 -16.02 1.08
CA ARG A 690 -5.59 -15.94 -0.31
C ARG A 690 -4.94 -14.77 -1.03
N GLN A 691 -3.95 -15.06 -1.87
CA GLN A 691 -3.09 -14.09 -2.56
C GLN A 691 -3.74 -13.44 -3.78
N LEU A 692 -5.00 -13.01 -3.65
CA LEU A 692 -5.83 -12.58 -4.78
C LEU A 692 -5.22 -11.38 -5.51
N ARG A 693 -4.67 -11.62 -6.71
CA ARG A 693 -3.89 -10.66 -7.51
C ARG A 693 -2.61 -10.16 -6.80
N SER A 694 -2.16 -10.86 -5.77
CA SER A 694 -0.95 -10.56 -4.98
C SER A 694 0.07 -11.71 -4.96
N GLY A 695 0.06 -12.59 -5.96
CA GLY A 695 0.96 -13.77 -6.00
C GLY A 695 2.45 -13.47 -5.75
N TRP A 696 2.95 -12.33 -6.23
CA TRP A 696 4.32 -11.84 -5.95
C TRP A 696 4.63 -11.72 -4.44
N ALA A 697 3.62 -11.39 -3.64
CA ALA A 697 3.68 -11.30 -2.19
C ALA A 697 3.41 -12.64 -1.49
N ASP A 698 3.48 -13.77 -2.19
CA ASP A 698 3.25 -15.08 -1.56
C ASP A 698 4.46 -15.63 -0.83
N GLY A 699 5.68 -15.50 -1.37
CA GLY A 699 6.91 -15.90 -0.69
C GLY A 699 7.60 -17.22 -1.08
N PRO A 700 7.01 -18.19 -1.80
CA PRO A 700 7.76 -19.32 -2.34
C PRO A 700 8.94 -18.90 -3.21
N ALA A 701 10.14 -19.21 -2.72
CA ALA A 701 11.40 -18.94 -3.40
C ALA A 701 11.41 -19.61 -4.78
N TYR A 702 11.71 -18.83 -5.81
CA TYR A 702 11.75 -19.23 -7.21
C TYR A 702 10.44 -19.78 -7.81
N ILE A 703 9.31 -19.72 -7.09
CA ILE A 703 7.99 -19.85 -7.71
C ILE A 703 7.37 -18.47 -7.93
N THR A 704 7.10 -17.73 -6.85
CA THR A 704 6.42 -16.44 -6.95
C THR A 704 7.37 -15.24 -6.87
N GLN A 705 8.56 -15.43 -6.32
CA GLN A 705 9.57 -14.38 -6.23
C GLN A 705 11.01 -14.92 -6.14
N CYS A 706 12.00 -14.08 -6.44
CA CYS A 706 13.39 -14.36 -6.10
C CYS A 706 13.62 -14.22 -4.57
N PRO A 707 14.60 -14.93 -3.98
CA PRO A 707 14.89 -14.82 -2.56
C PRO A 707 15.41 -13.45 -2.12
N ILE A 708 15.16 -13.11 -0.85
CA ILE A 708 15.80 -11.97 -0.19
C ILE A 708 17.25 -12.33 0.10
N GLN A 709 18.14 -11.84 -0.74
CA GLN A 709 19.58 -11.96 -0.55
C GLN A 709 20.05 -11.17 0.68
N THR A 710 21.23 -11.50 1.18
CA THR A 710 21.93 -10.77 2.25
C THR A 710 21.97 -9.26 1.98
N GLY A 711 21.58 -8.47 2.99
CA GLY A 711 21.50 -7.02 2.93
C GLY A 711 20.32 -6.47 2.10
N GLN A 712 19.46 -7.32 1.54
CA GLN A 712 18.28 -6.87 0.79
C GLN A 712 17.04 -6.79 1.65
N THR A 713 16.08 -6.04 1.11
CA THR A 713 14.71 -6.04 1.58
C THR A 713 13.82 -6.53 0.46
N TYR A 714 12.99 -7.53 0.72
CA TYR A 714 11.79 -7.79 -0.07
C TYR A 714 10.60 -7.84 0.85
N VAL A 715 9.44 -7.47 0.31
CA VAL A 715 8.25 -7.28 1.11
C VAL A 715 7.02 -7.65 0.32
N TYR A 716 5.98 -7.90 1.10
CA TYR A 716 4.78 -8.62 0.77
C TYR A 716 3.58 -7.71 1.08
N ASN A 717 2.73 -7.52 0.08
CA ASN A 717 1.46 -6.82 0.11
C ASN A 717 0.36 -7.76 -0.29
N PHE A 718 -0.58 -8.01 0.61
CA PHE A 718 -1.76 -8.79 0.31
C PHE A 718 -2.95 -8.24 1.09
N THR A 719 -4.13 -8.30 0.46
CA THR A 719 -5.37 -7.92 1.12
C THR A 719 -6.11 -9.17 1.56
N ILE A 720 -6.27 -9.34 2.86
CA ILE A 720 -6.93 -10.49 3.48
C ILE A 720 -8.40 -10.48 3.07
N THR A 721 -8.75 -11.31 2.09
CA THR A 721 -10.05 -11.25 1.41
C THR A 721 -10.89 -12.48 1.77
N GLY A 722 -11.99 -12.27 2.51
CA GLY A 722 -12.93 -13.33 2.94
C GLY A 722 -12.50 -14.21 4.13
N GLN A 723 -11.24 -14.10 4.58
CA GLN A 723 -10.67 -14.97 5.62
C GLN A 723 -10.75 -14.35 7.03
N ARG A 724 -10.84 -15.18 8.08
CA ARG A 724 -10.93 -14.78 9.49
C ARG A 724 -10.68 -15.93 10.46
N GLY A 725 -9.77 -15.73 11.41
CA GLY A 725 -9.34 -16.74 12.37
C GLY A 725 -7.85 -16.61 12.65
N THR A 726 -7.12 -17.71 12.50
CA THR A 726 -5.68 -17.78 12.70
C THR A 726 -5.06 -18.30 11.40
N LEU A 727 -3.87 -17.80 11.05
CA LEU A 727 -2.94 -18.32 10.06
C LEU A 727 -1.52 -18.18 10.66
N PHE A 728 -0.46 -18.45 9.91
CA PHE A 728 0.89 -18.11 10.35
C PHE A 728 1.77 -17.70 9.16
N TRP A 729 2.97 -17.23 9.46
CA TRP A 729 3.99 -16.93 8.46
C TRP A 729 5.26 -17.69 8.82
N HIS A 730 6.02 -18.11 7.82
CA HIS A 730 7.30 -18.81 8.01
C HIS A 730 8.28 -18.53 6.88
N ALA A 731 9.55 -18.89 7.03
CA ALA A 731 10.51 -18.79 5.94
C ALA A 731 10.26 -19.85 4.86
N HIS A 732 10.28 -19.50 3.58
CA HIS A 732 9.90 -20.40 2.48
C HIS A 732 11.03 -20.70 1.51
N ILE A 733 12.18 -21.03 2.10
CA ILE A 733 13.38 -21.55 1.44
C ILE A 733 14.16 -22.37 2.48
N SER A 734 14.58 -23.58 2.11
CA SER A 734 15.30 -24.51 2.99
C SER A 734 14.57 -24.79 4.34
N TRP A 735 15.28 -25.33 5.32
CA TRP A 735 14.76 -25.61 6.67
C TRP A 735 14.72 -24.39 7.60
N LEU A 736 14.91 -23.18 7.08
CA LEU A 736 14.82 -21.93 7.83
C LEU A 736 13.48 -21.72 8.55
N ARG A 737 12.40 -22.38 8.08
CA ARG A 737 11.11 -22.40 8.77
C ARG A 737 11.16 -22.98 10.18
N ALA A 738 12.20 -23.72 10.56
CA ALA A 738 12.43 -24.19 11.93
C ALA A 738 12.70 -23.07 12.96
N THR A 739 13.11 -21.87 12.52
CA THR A 739 13.44 -20.75 13.42
C THR A 739 12.79 -19.43 13.02
N LEU A 740 12.48 -19.26 11.73
CA LEU A 740 11.82 -18.08 11.18
C LEU A 740 10.32 -18.35 10.94
N TYR A 741 9.53 -18.38 12.01
CA TYR A 741 8.06 -18.47 11.95
C TYR A 741 7.39 -17.54 12.96
N GLY A 742 6.10 -17.25 12.78
CA GLY A 742 5.29 -16.52 13.74
C GLY A 742 3.80 -16.41 13.34
N PRO A 743 2.91 -16.01 14.27
CA PRO A 743 1.48 -16.18 14.07
C PRO A 743 0.86 -15.01 13.28
N ILE A 744 -0.18 -15.29 12.49
CA ILE A 744 -1.08 -14.29 11.89
C ILE A 744 -2.46 -14.45 12.54
N VAL A 745 -3.00 -13.36 13.08
CA VAL A 745 -4.33 -13.34 13.69
C VAL A 745 -5.24 -12.45 12.86
N ILE A 746 -6.21 -13.04 12.18
CA ILE A 746 -7.17 -12.33 11.35
C ILE A 746 -8.47 -12.19 12.14
N LEU A 747 -8.76 -10.97 12.61
CA LEU A 747 -10.04 -10.67 13.28
C LEU A 747 -11.19 -10.62 12.25
N PRO A 748 -12.46 -10.89 12.61
CA PRO A 748 -13.60 -10.66 11.70
C PRO A 748 -13.79 -9.17 11.38
N LYS A 749 -14.51 -8.84 10.30
CA LYS A 749 -14.84 -7.45 9.86
C LYS A 749 -15.39 -6.54 10.98
N ARG A 750 -15.35 -5.21 10.78
CA ARG A 750 -15.78 -4.26 11.83
C ARG A 750 -17.31 -4.34 12.00
N GLY A 751 -17.76 -4.39 13.25
CA GLY A 751 -19.17 -4.65 13.59
C GLY A 751 -19.62 -6.11 13.40
N VAL A 752 -18.82 -6.98 12.77
CA VAL A 752 -19.13 -8.40 12.64
C VAL A 752 -18.62 -9.13 13.89
N PRO A 753 -19.50 -9.67 14.75
CA PRO A 753 -19.07 -10.49 15.88
C PRO A 753 -18.56 -11.85 15.40
N TYR A 754 -17.78 -12.51 16.24
CA TYR A 754 -17.55 -13.95 16.12
C TYR A 754 -18.90 -14.71 16.12
N PRO A 755 -19.03 -15.85 15.42
CA PRO A 755 -20.21 -16.72 15.50
C PRO A 755 -20.31 -17.50 16.82
N PHE A 756 -19.60 -17.05 17.85
CA PHE A 756 -19.51 -17.60 19.19
C PHE A 756 -19.26 -16.45 20.19
N PRO A 757 -19.54 -16.61 21.49
CA PRO A 757 -19.36 -15.55 22.48
C PRO A 757 -17.94 -14.98 22.47
N SER A 758 -17.81 -13.64 22.50
CA SER A 758 -16.50 -12.99 22.40
C SER A 758 -15.57 -13.37 23.56
N PRO A 759 -14.31 -13.75 23.27
CA PRO A 759 -13.34 -14.11 24.30
C PRO A 759 -12.89 -12.88 25.10
N HIS A 760 -12.45 -13.13 26.33
CA HIS A 760 -11.80 -12.14 27.20
C HIS A 760 -10.42 -11.74 26.66
N GLU A 761 -9.67 -12.70 26.12
CA GLU A 761 -8.32 -12.53 25.57
C GLU A 761 -8.01 -13.59 24.50
N GLU A 762 -7.09 -13.27 23.59
CA GLU A 762 -6.69 -14.13 22.47
C GLU A 762 -5.18 -14.44 22.49
N VAL A 763 -4.84 -15.72 22.66
CA VAL A 763 -3.48 -16.19 23.01
C VAL A 763 -2.93 -17.12 21.93
N PRO A 764 -1.83 -16.76 21.23
CA PRO A 764 -1.14 -17.68 20.34
C PRO A 764 -0.47 -18.80 21.13
N ILE A 765 -0.68 -20.04 20.69
CA ILE A 765 0.04 -21.23 21.14
C ILE A 765 0.67 -21.82 19.88
N ILE A 766 1.96 -21.57 19.70
CA ILE A 766 2.70 -21.97 18.50
C ILE A 766 3.58 -23.16 18.87
N PHE A 767 3.43 -24.26 18.14
CA PHE A 767 4.30 -25.42 18.24
C PHE A 767 5.39 -25.36 17.17
N GLY A 768 6.55 -25.93 17.46
CA GLY A 768 7.67 -26.11 16.53
C GLY A 768 8.85 -26.76 17.22
N GLU A 769 9.73 -27.41 16.47
CA GLU A 769 10.87 -28.16 17.05
C GLU A 769 12.10 -27.27 17.35
N TRP A 770 13.08 -27.89 18.00
CA TRP A 770 14.40 -27.35 18.30
C TRP A 770 15.47 -28.42 18.12
N TRP A 771 16.50 -28.08 17.34
CA TRP A 771 17.77 -28.81 17.25
C TRP A 771 18.86 -28.03 17.98
N LYS A 772 19.81 -28.71 18.62
CA LYS A 772 21.07 -28.13 19.12
C LYS A 772 22.02 -27.78 17.99
N ALA A 773 22.13 -28.66 16.99
CA ALA A 773 22.87 -28.44 15.76
C ALA A 773 22.24 -27.34 14.89
N ASP A 774 22.97 -26.87 13.87
CA ASP A 774 22.42 -25.93 12.89
C ASP A 774 21.53 -26.65 11.87
N THR A 775 20.34 -26.08 11.62
CA THR A 775 19.31 -26.71 10.77
C THR A 775 19.61 -26.59 9.28
N GLU A 776 20.38 -25.60 8.85
CA GLU A 776 20.86 -25.51 7.46
C GLU A 776 21.96 -26.56 7.24
N THR A 777 22.86 -26.78 8.20
CA THR A 777 23.83 -27.89 8.11
C THR A 777 23.12 -29.25 8.02
N ILE A 778 22.11 -29.50 8.85
CA ILE A 778 21.34 -30.76 8.82
C ILE A 778 20.69 -31.00 7.46
N ILE A 779 19.96 -30.03 6.89
CA ILE A 779 19.28 -30.24 5.60
C ILE A 779 20.25 -30.28 4.43
N ASN A 780 21.33 -29.49 4.43
CA ASN A 780 22.35 -29.58 3.39
C ASN A 780 23.05 -30.93 3.42
N GLN A 781 23.35 -31.47 4.61
CA GLN A 781 23.88 -32.83 4.76
C GLN A 781 22.89 -33.88 4.21
N ALA A 782 21.60 -33.80 4.60
CA ALA A 782 20.56 -34.71 4.13
C ALA A 782 20.35 -34.66 2.59
N LEU A 783 20.44 -33.49 1.96
CA LEU A 783 20.37 -33.35 0.49
C LEU A 783 21.66 -33.84 -0.21
N GLN A 784 22.82 -33.67 0.42
CA GLN A 784 24.10 -34.14 -0.10
C GLN A 784 24.24 -35.66 -0.01
N ASN A 785 23.87 -36.27 1.11
CA ASN A 785 23.93 -37.72 1.31
C ASN A 785 22.64 -38.46 0.91
N GLY A 786 21.53 -37.77 0.69
CA GLY A 786 20.25 -38.38 0.33
C GLY A 786 19.57 -39.24 1.42
N GLY A 787 19.99 -39.09 2.67
CA GLY A 787 19.38 -39.74 3.83
C GLY A 787 18.29 -38.89 4.48
N ALA A 788 17.65 -39.44 5.53
CA ALA A 788 16.75 -38.66 6.37
C ALA A 788 17.54 -37.63 7.22
N PRO A 789 17.01 -36.41 7.43
CA PRO A 789 17.60 -35.43 8.34
C PRO A 789 17.49 -35.88 9.80
N ASN A 790 18.43 -35.44 10.65
CA ASN A 790 18.42 -35.77 12.08
C ASN A 790 17.13 -35.30 12.78
N ILE A 791 16.59 -36.14 13.68
CA ILE A 791 15.45 -35.79 14.55
C ILE A 791 15.76 -34.59 15.46
N SER A 792 14.72 -33.93 15.97
CA SER A 792 14.87 -32.82 16.91
C SER A 792 15.34 -33.25 18.30
N ASP A 793 15.92 -32.29 19.04
CA ASP A 793 16.29 -32.46 20.44
C ASP A 793 15.14 -32.15 21.42
N ALA A 794 14.13 -31.42 20.95
CA ALA A 794 12.91 -31.08 21.69
C ALA A 794 11.83 -30.44 20.79
N PHE A 795 10.55 -30.74 21.05
CA PHE A 795 9.46 -29.82 20.71
C PHE A 795 9.43 -28.60 21.63
N THR A 796 8.79 -27.52 21.17
CA THR A 796 8.60 -26.28 21.95
C THR A 796 7.16 -25.76 21.90
N ILE A 797 6.72 -25.11 22.98
CA ILE A 797 5.51 -24.27 23.00
C ILE A 797 5.95 -22.81 23.10
N ASN A 798 5.62 -22.01 22.08
CA ASN A 798 6.09 -20.63 21.94
C ASN A 798 7.62 -20.50 22.08
N GLY A 799 8.38 -21.39 21.41
CA GLY A 799 9.86 -21.37 21.36
C GLY A 799 10.55 -21.67 22.70
N LEU A 800 9.82 -22.30 23.63
CA LEU A 800 10.26 -22.72 24.95
C LEU A 800 9.97 -24.23 25.10
N PRO A 801 10.99 -25.10 25.31
CA PRO A 801 10.80 -26.54 25.45
C PRO A 801 9.92 -26.91 26.65
N GLY A 802 10.02 -26.15 27.75
CA GLY A 802 9.25 -26.39 28.96
C GLY A 802 9.95 -27.24 30.02
N PRO A 803 9.24 -27.56 31.11
CA PRO A 803 9.83 -28.13 32.32
C PRO A 803 10.05 -29.65 32.24
N LEU A 804 9.76 -30.27 31.10
CA LEU A 804 9.91 -31.71 30.88
C LEU A 804 11.28 -32.09 30.27
N TYR A 805 12.06 -31.12 29.81
CA TYR A 805 13.42 -31.34 29.29
C TYR A 805 14.49 -30.90 30.29
N ASN A 806 15.58 -31.65 30.34
CA ASN A 806 16.76 -31.29 31.13
C ASN A 806 17.25 -29.87 30.79
N CYS A 807 17.64 -29.14 31.83
CA CYS A 807 18.09 -27.74 31.77
C CYS A 807 17.06 -26.73 31.16
N SER A 808 15.79 -27.11 30.97
CA SER A 808 14.76 -26.22 30.37
C SER A 808 13.65 -25.77 31.33
N ALA A 809 13.72 -26.11 32.62
CA ALA A 809 12.71 -25.71 33.61
C ALA A 809 12.47 -24.18 33.71
N LYS A 810 13.50 -23.37 33.45
CA LYS A 810 13.38 -21.90 33.37
C LYS A 810 12.79 -21.41 32.03
N ASP A 811 12.99 -22.18 30.95
CA ASP A 811 12.43 -21.95 29.63
C ASP A 811 11.02 -22.57 29.50
N THR A 812 10.07 -22.03 30.26
CA THR A 812 8.67 -22.49 30.28
C THR A 812 7.71 -21.35 29.97
N PHE A 813 6.87 -21.50 28.92
CA PHE A 813 5.82 -20.53 28.61
C PHE A 813 4.74 -20.52 29.73
N LYS A 814 4.25 -19.34 30.09
CA LYS A 814 3.22 -19.17 31.14
C LYS A 814 2.05 -18.32 30.65
N LEU A 815 0.85 -18.91 30.62
CA LEU A 815 -0.41 -18.21 30.38
C LEU A 815 -1.08 -17.90 31.72
N LYS A 816 -1.41 -16.63 31.98
CA LYS A 816 -2.17 -16.23 33.17
C LYS A 816 -3.64 -15.98 32.82
N VAL A 817 -4.54 -16.61 33.56
CA VAL A 817 -5.99 -16.53 33.34
C VAL A 817 -6.73 -15.94 34.55
N LYS A 818 -7.91 -15.36 34.31
CA LYS A 818 -8.81 -14.87 35.34
C LYS A 818 -9.98 -15.84 35.54
N PRO A 819 -10.41 -16.11 36.78
CA PRO A 819 -11.55 -16.97 37.06
C PRO A 819 -12.81 -16.59 36.25
N GLY A 820 -13.52 -17.61 35.76
CA GLY A 820 -14.77 -17.49 35.00
C GLY A 820 -14.66 -16.87 33.60
N LYS A 821 -13.47 -16.45 33.14
CA LYS A 821 -13.28 -15.84 31.82
C LYS A 821 -12.96 -16.87 30.74
N THR A 822 -13.36 -16.59 29.49
CA THR A 822 -13.13 -17.47 28.34
C THR A 822 -12.01 -16.91 27.46
N TYR A 823 -11.06 -17.76 27.08
CA TYR A 823 -9.86 -17.43 26.32
C TYR A 823 -9.93 -18.10 24.95
N LEU A 824 -9.56 -17.38 23.88
CA LEU A 824 -9.40 -17.98 22.55
C LEU A 824 -7.93 -18.34 22.36
N LEU A 825 -7.61 -19.62 22.52
CA LEU A 825 -6.29 -20.16 22.19
C LEU A 825 -6.21 -20.32 20.67
N ARG A 826 -5.16 -19.78 20.07
CA ARG A 826 -4.91 -19.76 18.63
C ARG A 826 -3.72 -20.67 18.36
N LEU A 827 -4.04 -21.94 18.10
CA LEU A 827 -3.10 -23.04 17.91
C LEU A 827 -2.55 -23.00 16.48
N ILE A 828 -1.23 -23.12 16.35
CA ILE A 828 -0.49 -23.14 15.09
C ILE A 828 0.56 -24.23 15.19
N ASN A 829 0.60 -25.16 14.24
CA ASN A 829 1.74 -26.07 14.12
C ASN A 829 2.72 -25.54 13.07
N ALA A 830 3.83 -24.98 13.55
CA ALA A 830 4.97 -24.55 12.75
C ALA A 830 6.16 -25.51 12.89
N ALA A 831 5.91 -26.75 13.33
CA ALA A 831 6.86 -27.84 13.18
C ALA A 831 7.12 -28.15 11.70
N LEU A 832 8.21 -28.85 11.41
CA LEU A 832 8.57 -29.22 10.05
C LEU A 832 7.70 -30.38 9.56
N ASN A 833 7.73 -31.49 10.29
CA ASN A 833 7.31 -32.79 9.79
C ASN A 833 6.16 -33.39 10.61
N ASP A 834 6.14 -33.16 11.93
CA ASP A 834 5.25 -33.90 12.84
C ASP A 834 3.89 -33.24 13.07
N GLU A 835 2.83 -34.05 12.97
CA GLU A 835 1.52 -33.71 13.50
C GLU A 835 1.53 -33.75 15.03
N LEU A 836 0.74 -32.91 15.70
CA LEU A 836 0.79 -32.81 17.17
C LEU A 836 -0.58 -32.98 17.83
N PHE A 837 -0.63 -33.76 18.91
CA PHE A 837 -1.72 -33.76 19.87
C PHE A 837 -1.49 -32.69 20.94
N PHE A 838 -2.46 -31.78 21.12
CA PHE A 838 -2.43 -30.74 22.15
C PHE A 838 -3.59 -30.84 23.15
N SER A 839 -3.30 -30.76 24.45
CA SER A 839 -4.30 -30.77 25.53
C SER A 839 -3.91 -29.85 26.70
N VAL A 840 -4.89 -29.46 27.52
CA VAL A 840 -4.72 -28.63 28.72
C VAL A 840 -5.33 -29.33 29.93
N ALA A 841 -4.52 -29.54 30.97
CA ALA A 841 -4.90 -30.33 32.14
C ALA A 841 -6.21 -29.81 32.78
N ASN A 842 -7.21 -30.68 32.91
CA ASN A 842 -8.52 -30.37 33.52
C ASN A 842 -9.26 -29.19 32.83
N HIS A 843 -9.06 -28.95 31.53
CA HIS A 843 -9.78 -27.92 30.77
C HIS A 843 -10.20 -28.42 29.38
N THR A 844 -11.50 -28.66 29.19
CA THR A 844 -12.08 -28.96 27.88
C THR A 844 -12.01 -27.76 26.93
N LEU A 845 -11.69 -28.04 25.68
CA LEU A 845 -11.55 -27.08 24.59
C LEU A 845 -12.80 -27.13 23.69
N THR A 846 -13.19 -26.00 23.09
CA THR A 846 -14.23 -25.96 22.05
C THR A 846 -13.63 -25.44 20.75
N VAL A 847 -13.55 -26.29 19.72
CA VAL A 847 -13.05 -25.91 18.39
C VAL A 847 -14.06 -24.99 17.71
N VAL A 848 -13.59 -23.88 17.13
CA VAL A 848 -14.47 -22.85 16.50
C VAL A 848 -13.98 -22.34 15.14
N SER A 849 -12.72 -22.57 14.77
CA SER A 849 -12.20 -22.26 13.43
C SER A 849 -10.95 -23.08 13.11
N ALA A 850 -10.76 -23.44 11.85
CA ALA A 850 -9.49 -23.95 11.32
C ALA A 850 -9.09 -23.15 10.07
N ASP A 851 -7.79 -22.98 9.79
CA ASP A 851 -7.28 -22.38 8.55
C ASP A 851 -7.92 -21.02 8.15
N ALA A 852 -8.19 -20.18 9.16
CA ALA A 852 -8.95 -18.93 9.05
C ALA A 852 -10.35 -19.03 8.39
N VAL A 853 -11.04 -20.15 8.61
CA VAL A 853 -12.48 -20.35 8.35
C VAL A 853 -13.18 -20.84 9.62
N TYR A 854 -14.43 -20.39 9.85
CA TYR A 854 -15.25 -20.86 10.97
C TYR A 854 -15.83 -22.25 10.71
N VAL A 855 -15.76 -23.12 11.73
CA VAL A 855 -16.34 -24.47 11.69
C VAL A 855 -17.53 -24.60 12.64
N LYS A 856 -18.38 -25.60 12.42
CA LYS A 856 -19.45 -25.98 13.35
C LYS A 856 -18.82 -26.33 14.72
N PRO A 857 -19.14 -25.61 15.81
CA PRO A 857 -18.41 -25.78 17.06
C PRO A 857 -18.59 -27.16 17.71
N PHE A 858 -17.49 -27.77 18.15
CA PHE A 858 -17.51 -29.02 18.90
C PHE A 858 -16.53 -29.01 20.08
N LYS A 859 -16.86 -29.77 21.14
CA LYS A 859 -16.02 -29.92 22.33
C LYS A 859 -15.03 -31.09 22.17
N THR A 860 -13.85 -30.93 22.76
CA THR A 860 -12.82 -31.98 22.84
C THR A 860 -11.81 -31.64 23.95
N ASP A 861 -11.19 -32.64 24.56
CA ASP A 861 -10.09 -32.45 25.53
C ASP A 861 -8.70 -32.54 24.87
N THR A 862 -8.63 -32.90 23.58
CA THR A 862 -7.41 -32.90 22.76
C THR A 862 -7.70 -32.39 21.34
N VAL A 863 -6.76 -31.64 20.77
CA VAL A 863 -6.75 -31.21 19.36
C VAL A 863 -5.62 -31.94 18.64
N LEU A 864 -5.88 -32.49 17.44
CA LEU A 864 -4.84 -32.85 16.48
C LEU A 864 -4.57 -31.63 15.56
N ILE A 865 -3.30 -31.37 15.26
CA ILE A 865 -2.90 -30.29 14.35
C ILE A 865 -1.64 -30.67 13.55
N THR A 866 -1.83 -30.93 12.26
CA THR A 866 -0.80 -31.25 11.25
C THR A 866 0.11 -30.03 10.98
N PRO A 867 1.38 -30.20 10.54
CA PRO A 867 2.23 -29.08 10.11
C PRO A 867 1.54 -28.15 9.12
N GLY A 868 1.75 -26.85 9.27
CA GLY A 868 1.12 -25.81 8.45
C GLY A 868 -0.32 -25.48 8.84
N GLN A 869 -1.04 -26.36 9.55
CA GLN A 869 -2.42 -26.10 9.93
C GLN A 869 -2.53 -25.12 11.08
N THR A 870 -3.69 -24.46 11.15
CA THR A 870 -4.05 -23.61 12.28
C THR A 870 -5.44 -23.95 12.79
N THR A 871 -5.62 -23.95 14.12
CA THR A 871 -6.90 -24.24 14.76
C THR A 871 -7.10 -23.29 15.93
N SER A 872 -8.29 -22.71 16.09
CA SER A 872 -8.59 -21.85 17.25
C SER A 872 -9.68 -22.46 18.11
N VAL A 873 -9.44 -22.46 19.42
CA VAL A 873 -10.29 -23.11 20.42
C VAL A 873 -10.62 -22.18 21.58
N LEU A 874 -11.84 -22.27 22.09
CA LEU A 874 -12.25 -21.59 23.32
C LEU A 874 -11.90 -22.47 24.53
N LEU A 875 -11.18 -21.91 25.49
CA LEU A 875 -10.95 -22.45 26.83
C LEU A 875 -11.69 -21.59 27.85
N LYS A 876 -12.63 -22.17 28.60
CA LYS A 876 -13.31 -21.46 29.71
C LYS A 876 -12.56 -21.73 31.01
N ALA A 877 -12.06 -20.68 31.65
CA ALA A 877 -11.41 -20.78 32.96
C ALA A 877 -12.42 -21.17 34.05
N LYS A 878 -11.95 -21.91 35.06
CA LYS A 878 -12.73 -22.33 36.24
C LYS A 878 -13.31 -21.10 36.96
N PRO A 879 -14.49 -21.20 37.60
CA PRO A 879 -15.22 -20.02 38.10
C PRO A 879 -14.53 -19.28 39.26
N HIS A 880 -13.73 -19.98 40.06
CA HIS A 880 -12.97 -19.43 41.20
C HIS A 880 -11.46 -19.66 40.99
N PHE A 881 -10.63 -19.00 41.82
CA PHE A 881 -9.18 -19.25 41.83
C PHE A 881 -8.90 -20.67 42.34
N PRO A 882 -8.29 -21.56 41.53
CA PRO A 882 -7.89 -22.88 41.99
C PRO A 882 -6.52 -22.80 42.70
N ASN A 883 -6.37 -23.56 43.79
CA ASN A 883 -5.09 -23.74 44.47
C ASN A 883 -4.16 -24.71 43.71
N ALA A 884 -4.04 -24.53 42.38
CA ALA A 884 -3.28 -25.39 41.48
C ALA A 884 -2.85 -24.63 40.21
N THR A 885 -1.79 -25.14 39.58
CA THR A 885 -1.34 -24.78 38.23
C THR A 885 -1.53 -25.96 37.29
N PHE A 886 -1.65 -25.71 35.99
CA PHE A 886 -2.07 -26.71 35.00
C PHE A 886 -1.08 -26.75 33.84
N LEU A 887 -0.64 -27.92 33.38
CA LEU A 887 0.13 -28.03 32.15
C LEU A 887 -0.78 -27.94 30.92
N MET A 888 -0.29 -27.19 29.93
CA MET A 888 -0.67 -27.28 28.52
C MET A 888 0.44 -28.09 27.85
N SER A 889 0.14 -29.21 27.20
CA SER A 889 1.16 -30.13 26.66
C SER A 889 0.92 -30.48 25.21
N ALA A 890 2.01 -30.68 24.47
CA ALA A 890 1.99 -31.19 23.10
C ALA A 890 2.98 -32.35 22.93
N ARG A 891 2.55 -33.39 22.20
CA ARG A 891 3.32 -34.59 21.81
C ARG A 891 2.94 -34.97 20.38
N PRO A 892 3.86 -35.50 19.55
CA PRO A 892 3.51 -35.88 18.19
C PRO A 892 2.49 -37.01 18.06
N TYR A 893 1.87 -37.00 16.88
CA TYR A 893 1.19 -38.13 16.25
C TYR A 893 2.11 -38.62 15.12
N ALA A 894 2.52 -39.88 15.19
CA ALA A 894 3.45 -40.52 14.26
C ALA A 894 2.92 -41.90 13.85
N ASN A 895 2.87 -42.13 12.55
CA ASN A 895 2.28 -43.32 11.93
C ASN A 895 3.12 -43.92 10.78
N GLY A 896 4.14 -43.20 10.28
CA GLY A 896 5.08 -43.69 9.28
C GLY A 896 6.28 -44.45 9.88
N PRO A 897 7.16 -45.03 9.04
CA PRO A 897 8.29 -45.85 9.47
C PRO A 897 9.55 -45.05 9.89
N GLY A 898 9.55 -43.73 9.70
CA GLY A 898 10.68 -42.86 10.04
C GLY A 898 10.90 -42.71 11.55
N ALA A 899 12.15 -42.43 11.94
CA ALA A 899 12.46 -42.06 13.32
C ALA A 899 11.88 -40.67 13.64
N VAL A 900 11.16 -40.57 14.76
CA VAL A 900 10.51 -39.34 15.24
C VAL A 900 11.03 -38.94 16.61
N ASP A 901 11.03 -37.64 16.91
CA ASP A 901 11.22 -37.15 18.28
C ASP A 901 10.04 -37.62 19.15
N ASN A 902 10.28 -38.47 20.14
CA ASN A 902 9.23 -39.02 21.02
C ASN A 902 9.07 -38.21 22.34
N THR A 903 9.54 -36.96 22.38
CA THR A 903 9.44 -36.13 23.57
C THR A 903 8.09 -35.41 23.68
N THR A 904 7.86 -34.73 24.81
CA THR A 904 6.62 -33.98 25.08
C THR A 904 6.98 -32.61 25.61
N THR A 905 6.55 -31.57 24.91
CA THR A 905 6.73 -30.18 25.35
C THR A 905 5.57 -29.72 26.22
N ALA A 906 5.84 -28.78 27.14
CA ALA A 906 4.81 -28.29 28.03
C ALA A 906 4.99 -26.83 28.47
N ALA A 907 3.86 -26.16 28.67
CA ALA A 907 3.72 -24.81 29.19
C ALA A 907 2.77 -24.82 30.39
N ILE A 908 2.75 -23.75 31.19
CA ILE A 908 1.93 -23.68 32.41
C ILE A 908 0.78 -22.65 32.22
N LEU A 909 -0.42 -23.02 32.66
CA LEU A 909 -1.55 -22.15 32.86
C LEU A 909 -1.70 -21.87 34.37
N GLU A 910 -1.64 -20.59 34.74
CA GLU A 910 -1.71 -20.07 36.11
C GLU A 910 -2.92 -19.15 36.26
N TYR A 911 -3.51 -19.04 37.46
CA TYR A 911 -4.62 -18.12 37.71
C TYR A 911 -4.14 -16.81 38.37
N HIS A 912 -4.84 -15.71 38.11
CA HIS A 912 -4.62 -14.43 38.79
C HIS A 912 -5.14 -14.46 40.23
N GLN A 913 -4.26 -14.16 41.19
CA GLN A 913 -4.64 -13.91 42.59
C GLN A 913 -5.31 -12.51 42.72
N PRO A 914 -6.32 -12.35 43.59
CA PRO A 914 -6.84 -11.04 43.98
C PRO A 914 -5.79 -10.20 44.71
N SER A 915 -5.89 -8.87 44.62
CA SER A 915 -5.02 -7.92 45.32
C SER A 915 -5.71 -7.32 46.54
N SER A 916 -5.26 -7.68 47.74
CA SER A 916 -5.67 -7.06 49.00
C SER A 916 -4.51 -6.30 49.66
N THR A 917 -4.84 -5.14 50.21
CA THR A 917 -4.15 -4.32 51.22
C THR A 917 -2.83 -4.82 51.84
N SER A 918 -1.80 -3.97 51.77
CA SER A 918 -0.76 -3.74 52.79
C SER A 918 -0.47 -4.88 53.79
N GLY A 919 0.43 -5.79 53.41
CA GLY A 919 1.03 -6.79 54.29
C GLY A 919 2.29 -7.43 53.68
N PRO A 920 3.23 -7.97 54.48
CA PRO A 920 4.46 -8.57 53.98
C PRO A 920 4.19 -9.90 53.25
N LYS A 921 4.84 -10.09 52.10
CA LYS A 921 4.57 -11.22 51.18
C LYS A 921 5.21 -12.53 51.67
N ARG A 922 4.39 -13.52 52.04
CA ARG A 922 4.82 -14.92 52.15
C ARG A 922 4.70 -15.62 50.78
N ASN A 923 5.72 -16.42 50.40
CA ASN A 923 5.71 -17.21 49.17
C ASN A 923 5.03 -18.58 49.41
N ILE A 924 3.94 -18.86 48.69
CA ILE A 924 3.23 -20.16 48.72
C ILE A 924 3.45 -20.87 47.37
N LYS A 925 3.77 -22.17 47.41
CA LYS A 925 4.09 -22.99 46.23
C LYS A 925 2.89 -23.91 45.90
N LEU A 926 2.30 -23.75 44.71
CA LEU A 926 1.11 -24.49 44.28
C LEU A 926 1.46 -25.82 43.58
N PRO A 927 0.58 -26.85 43.65
CA PRO A 927 0.71 -28.09 42.89
C PRO A 927 0.54 -27.87 41.37
N LEU A 928 0.98 -28.84 40.57
CA LEU A 928 0.99 -28.80 39.10
C LEU A 928 0.33 -30.05 38.51
N LEU A 929 -0.77 -29.87 37.78
CA LEU A 929 -1.54 -30.96 37.16
C LEU A 929 -1.14 -31.18 35.69
N LYS A 930 -1.20 -32.43 35.20
CA LYS A 930 -0.84 -32.83 33.83
C LYS A 930 -2.07 -33.28 33.01
N PRO A 931 -2.12 -33.08 31.68
CA PRO A 931 -3.16 -33.64 30.82
C PRO A 931 -2.88 -35.09 30.43
N THR A 932 -3.92 -35.81 30.00
CA THR A 932 -3.82 -37.10 29.31
C THR A 932 -3.82 -36.85 27.80
N LEU A 933 -2.92 -37.51 27.05
CA LEU A 933 -2.79 -37.37 25.59
C LEU A 933 -2.97 -38.73 24.87
N PRO A 934 -3.57 -38.79 23.67
CA PRO A 934 -3.71 -40.00 22.86
C PRO A 934 -2.37 -40.65 22.51
N LYS A 935 -2.36 -41.98 22.24
CA LYS A 935 -1.14 -42.71 21.87
C LYS A 935 -0.50 -42.12 20.61
N LEU A 936 0.83 -42.21 20.50
CA LEU A 936 1.61 -41.69 19.36
C LEU A 936 1.03 -42.08 18.01
N ASN A 937 0.55 -43.32 17.89
CA ASN A 937 0.00 -43.90 16.66
C ASN A 937 -1.54 -44.01 16.68
N ASP A 938 -2.26 -43.15 17.41
CA ASP A 938 -3.73 -43.18 17.49
C ASP A 938 -4.42 -42.61 16.23
N THR A 939 -4.30 -43.35 15.13
CA THR A 939 -4.95 -43.05 13.84
C THR A 939 -6.48 -43.06 13.97
N SER A 940 -7.04 -43.77 14.96
CA SER A 940 -8.47 -43.79 15.23
C SER A 940 -8.97 -42.43 15.74
N PHE A 941 -8.23 -41.82 16.68
CA PHE A 941 -8.47 -40.47 17.13
C PHE A 941 -8.26 -39.46 16.00
N ALA A 942 -7.17 -39.60 15.22
CA ALA A 942 -6.84 -38.69 14.12
C ALA A 942 -7.96 -38.59 13.08
N ALA A 943 -8.43 -39.73 12.55
CA ALA A 943 -9.54 -39.78 11.59
C ALA A 943 -10.86 -39.27 12.21
N SER A 944 -11.14 -39.62 13.47
CA SER A 944 -12.33 -39.17 14.21
C SER A 944 -12.34 -37.67 14.47
N PHE A 945 -11.19 -37.06 14.73
CA PHE A 945 -11.04 -35.61 14.89
C PHE A 945 -11.25 -34.88 13.56
N SER A 946 -10.57 -35.30 12.49
CA SER A 946 -10.68 -34.65 11.18
C SER A 946 -12.11 -34.68 10.62
N LYS A 947 -12.84 -35.79 10.79
CA LYS A 947 -14.24 -35.95 10.36
C LYS A 947 -15.25 -35.03 11.09
N LYS A 948 -14.87 -34.43 12.23
CA LYS A 948 -15.71 -33.46 12.97
C LYS A 948 -15.61 -32.03 12.42
N LEU A 949 -14.57 -31.72 11.64
CA LEU A 949 -14.40 -30.41 11.03
C LEU A 949 -15.36 -30.24 9.85
N ARG A 950 -16.28 -29.27 9.96
CA ARG A 950 -17.29 -28.95 8.95
C ARG A 950 -17.52 -27.44 8.89
N THR A 951 -17.72 -26.89 7.70
CA THR A 951 -18.03 -25.45 7.53
C THR A 951 -19.39 -25.11 8.13
N LEU A 952 -19.57 -23.86 8.60
CA LEU A 952 -20.84 -23.42 9.18
C LEU A 952 -22.06 -23.59 8.25
N ALA A 953 -21.85 -23.50 6.93
CA ALA A 953 -22.80 -23.86 5.86
C ALA A 953 -24.21 -23.27 6.06
N ASN A 954 -24.29 -21.94 6.19
CA ASN A 954 -25.54 -21.19 6.32
C ASN A 954 -25.47 -19.86 5.53
N VAL A 955 -26.58 -19.12 5.46
CA VAL A 955 -26.70 -17.88 4.65
C VAL A 955 -25.58 -16.86 4.92
N LYS A 956 -25.08 -16.76 6.16
CA LYS A 956 -24.01 -15.82 6.54
C LYS A 956 -22.60 -16.37 6.28
N PHE A 957 -22.46 -17.69 6.18
CA PHE A 957 -21.20 -18.41 5.97
C PHE A 957 -21.45 -19.62 5.03
N PRO A 958 -21.70 -19.36 3.73
CA PRO A 958 -22.12 -20.40 2.80
C PRO A 958 -20.96 -21.30 2.37
N ALA A 959 -21.23 -22.59 2.22
CA ALA A 959 -20.27 -23.56 1.70
C ALA A 959 -20.32 -23.55 0.15
N ASN A 960 -19.58 -22.63 -0.46
CA ASN A 960 -19.55 -22.39 -1.91
C ASN A 960 -18.73 -23.46 -2.67
N VAL A 961 -19.02 -24.74 -2.42
CA VAL A 961 -18.36 -25.90 -3.04
C VAL A 961 -18.68 -25.94 -4.53
N PRO A 962 -17.68 -26.00 -5.43
CA PRO A 962 -17.93 -26.24 -6.85
C PRO A 962 -18.69 -27.55 -7.06
N LYS A 963 -19.94 -27.46 -7.53
CA LYS A 963 -20.84 -28.61 -7.74
C LYS A 963 -20.48 -29.32 -9.05
N LYS A 964 -20.40 -28.54 -10.14
CA LYS A 964 -19.70 -28.91 -11.38
C LYS A 964 -18.19 -28.97 -11.12
N VAL A 965 -17.50 -29.77 -11.91
CA VAL A 965 -16.04 -29.89 -11.95
C VAL A 965 -15.61 -29.84 -13.42
N ASP A 966 -14.74 -28.91 -13.78
CA ASP A 966 -14.23 -28.72 -15.15
C ASP A 966 -12.90 -29.45 -15.37
N ARG A 967 -12.10 -29.62 -14.31
CA ARG A 967 -10.84 -30.40 -14.32
C ARG A 967 -10.75 -31.32 -13.10
N ARG A 968 -10.32 -32.55 -13.32
CA ARG A 968 -10.01 -33.54 -12.27
C ARG A 968 -8.54 -33.92 -12.31
N PHE A 969 -7.94 -34.06 -11.14
CA PHE A 969 -6.56 -34.50 -10.95
C PHE A 969 -6.50 -35.64 -9.93
N PHE A 970 -5.63 -36.62 -10.19
CA PHE A 970 -5.28 -37.67 -9.24
C PHE A 970 -3.77 -37.60 -9.03
N PHE A 971 -3.34 -37.20 -7.83
CA PHE A 971 -1.94 -37.00 -7.48
C PHE A 971 -1.50 -38.05 -6.45
N THR A 972 -0.57 -38.91 -6.80
CA THR A 972 0.13 -39.75 -5.83
C THR A 972 1.25 -38.95 -5.17
N VAL A 973 1.40 -39.07 -3.86
CA VAL A 973 2.40 -38.37 -3.05
C VAL A 973 3.19 -39.43 -2.28
N GLY A 974 4.50 -39.23 -2.13
CA GLY A 974 5.36 -40.19 -1.47
C GLY A 974 6.84 -39.95 -1.67
N LEU A 975 7.64 -40.77 -0.98
CA LEU A 975 9.07 -40.89 -1.19
C LEU A 975 9.37 -41.96 -2.24
N GLY A 976 10.24 -41.63 -3.20
CA GLY A 976 10.93 -42.56 -4.09
C GLY A 976 12.44 -42.31 -4.05
N LEU A 977 13.16 -42.82 -5.05
CA LEU A 977 14.63 -42.74 -5.13
C LEU A 977 15.12 -41.81 -6.25
N ASN A 978 16.27 -41.19 -6.04
CA ASN A 978 17.11 -40.53 -7.03
C ASN A 978 18.50 -41.21 -7.05
N PRO A 979 19.18 -41.30 -8.20
CA PRO A 979 20.52 -41.88 -8.25
C PRO A 979 21.52 -41.07 -7.41
N CYS A 980 22.47 -41.75 -6.76
CA CYS A 980 23.59 -41.10 -6.10
C CYS A 980 24.62 -40.63 -7.16
N PRO A 981 25.21 -39.43 -7.04
CA PRO A 981 26.27 -38.98 -7.94
C PRO A 981 27.46 -39.93 -7.96
N GLN A 982 28.08 -40.08 -9.13
CA GLN A 982 29.36 -40.79 -9.24
C GLN A 982 30.40 -40.16 -8.29
N ASN A 983 31.19 -41.00 -7.63
CA ASN A 983 32.16 -40.63 -6.59
C ASN A 983 31.54 -40.06 -5.29
N GLN A 984 30.28 -40.40 -4.96
CA GLN A 984 29.68 -40.11 -3.64
C GLN A 984 29.06 -41.37 -3.02
N THR A 985 29.10 -41.44 -1.68
CA THR A 985 28.34 -42.42 -0.89
C THR A 985 27.07 -41.76 -0.37
N CYS A 986 25.92 -42.36 -0.65
CA CYS A 986 24.61 -41.88 -0.22
C CYS A 986 23.99 -42.81 0.83
N GLN A 987 23.16 -42.25 1.71
CA GLN A 987 22.54 -42.92 2.86
C GLN A 987 21.14 -43.50 2.56
N GLY A 988 20.57 -43.22 1.38
CA GLY A 988 19.34 -43.87 0.95
C GLY A 988 19.57 -45.34 0.55
N PRO A 989 18.50 -46.16 0.46
CA PRO A 989 18.59 -47.59 0.15
C PRO A 989 19.46 -47.89 -1.08
N ASN A 990 20.27 -48.94 -1.03
CA ASN A 990 21.16 -49.34 -2.14
C ASN A 990 22.09 -48.23 -2.68
N ASN A 991 22.61 -47.36 -1.79
CA ASN A 991 23.45 -46.21 -2.16
C ASN A 991 22.75 -45.24 -3.13
N THR A 992 21.51 -44.85 -2.80
CA THR A 992 20.70 -43.87 -3.55
C THR A 992 20.33 -42.67 -2.67
N LYS A 993 19.55 -41.73 -3.20
CA LYS A 993 18.98 -40.60 -2.44
C LYS A 993 17.48 -40.73 -2.31
N LEU A 994 16.93 -40.55 -1.11
CA LEU A 994 15.50 -40.38 -0.90
C LEU A 994 15.03 -39.07 -1.57
N ALA A 995 13.87 -39.12 -2.22
CA ALA A 995 13.29 -37.98 -2.93
C ALA A 995 11.76 -37.96 -2.82
N ALA A 996 11.20 -36.87 -2.28
CA ALA A 996 9.76 -36.65 -2.28
C ALA A 996 9.26 -36.32 -3.69
N SER A 997 8.12 -36.87 -4.10
CA SER A 997 7.53 -36.65 -5.42
C SER A 997 6.03 -36.47 -5.40
N ILE A 998 5.49 -35.86 -6.46
CA ILE A 998 4.06 -35.90 -6.79
C ILE A 998 3.92 -36.47 -8.22
N ASN A 999 3.09 -37.50 -8.40
CA ASN A 999 2.95 -38.25 -9.66
C ASN A 999 4.29 -38.74 -10.25
N ASN A 1000 5.19 -39.20 -9.39
CA ASN A 1000 6.57 -39.60 -9.70
C ASN A 1000 7.44 -38.48 -10.31
N VAL A 1001 7.11 -37.21 -10.03
CA VAL A 1001 7.92 -36.03 -10.35
C VAL A 1001 8.37 -35.35 -9.05
N SER A 1002 9.68 -35.30 -8.82
CA SER A 1002 10.33 -34.50 -7.79
C SER A 1002 10.62 -33.10 -8.31
N PHE A 1003 10.32 -32.07 -7.51
CA PHE A 1003 10.44 -30.68 -7.92
C PHE A 1003 11.90 -30.21 -7.97
N VAL A 1004 12.33 -29.69 -9.12
CA VAL A 1004 13.61 -28.98 -9.28
C VAL A 1004 13.39 -27.49 -9.14
N GLN A 1005 14.12 -26.85 -8.22
CA GLN A 1005 14.08 -25.41 -7.98
C GLN A 1005 14.80 -24.65 -9.12
N PRO A 1006 14.11 -23.75 -9.85
CA PRO A 1006 14.71 -23.00 -10.96
C PRO A 1006 15.50 -21.78 -10.47
N ASN A 1007 16.34 -21.20 -11.33
CA ASN A 1007 17.13 -20.01 -11.03
C ASN A 1007 16.37 -18.68 -11.23
N THR A 1008 15.18 -18.70 -11.83
CA THR A 1008 14.30 -17.54 -12.04
C THR A 1008 12.91 -17.88 -11.52
N ALA A 1009 12.23 -16.93 -10.89
CA ALA A 1009 10.89 -17.17 -10.36
C ALA A 1009 9.89 -17.50 -11.48
N LEU A 1010 9.10 -18.58 -11.33
CA LEU A 1010 8.11 -18.98 -12.33
C LEU A 1010 7.15 -17.84 -12.71
N LEU A 1011 6.66 -17.11 -11.71
CA LEU A 1011 5.78 -15.95 -11.89
C LEU A 1011 6.46 -14.81 -12.64
N GLN A 1012 7.77 -14.61 -12.43
CA GLN A 1012 8.56 -13.64 -13.19
C GLN A 1012 8.71 -14.07 -14.65
N ALA A 1013 9.11 -15.32 -14.89
CA ALA A 1013 9.24 -15.89 -16.24
C ALA A 1013 7.90 -15.90 -17.01
N HIS A 1014 6.78 -16.04 -16.31
CA HIS A 1014 5.44 -15.87 -16.87
C HIS A 1014 5.19 -14.41 -17.29
N PHE A 1015 5.32 -13.44 -16.38
CA PHE A 1015 5.03 -12.04 -16.68
C PHE A 1015 6.03 -11.36 -17.62
N SER A 1016 7.27 -11.84 -17.73
CA SER A 1016 8.24 -11.34 -18.71
C SER A 1016 8.17 -12.03 -20.08
N GLY A 1017 7.38 -13.11 -20.23
CA GLY A 1017 7.31 -13.91 -21.46
C GLY A 1017 8.54 -14.80 -21.69
N GLN A 1018 9.28 -15.14 -20.64
CA GLN A 1018 10.56 -15.86 -20.69
C GLN A 1018 10.49 -17.23 -19.98
N SER A 1019 9.43 -18.01 -20.23
CA SER A 1019 9.23 -19.34 -19.64
C SER A 1019 10.20 -20.41 -20.15
N LYS A 1020 10.73 -20.27 -21.37
CA LYS A 1020 11.65 -21.24 -22.00
C LYS A 1020 12.92 -21.41 -21.17
N GLY A 1021 13.14 -22.63 -20.68
CA GLY A 1021 14.28 -22.97 -19.79
C GLY A 1021 14.05 -22.68 -18.31
N VAL A 1022 12.87 -22.20 -17.91
CA VAL A 1022 12.50 -21.97 -16.51
C VAL A 1022 11.45 -22.98 -16.02
N TYR A 1023 10.45 -23.31 -16.84
CA TYR A 1023 9.47 -24.36 -16.56
C TYR A 1023 8.84 -24.95 -17.83
N THR A 1024 8.17 -26.09 -17.66
CA THR A 1024 7.36 -26.77 -18.70
C THR A 1024 5.92 -26.93 -18.22
N THR A 1025 4.96 -27.00 -19.15
CA THR A 1025 3.50 -26.92 -18.88
C THR A 1025 2.78 -28.27 -18.93
N ASP A 1026 3.55 -29.34 -18.72
CA ASP A 1026 3.19 -30.74 -18.93
C ASP A 1026 3.23 -31.56 -17.63
N PHE A 1027 2.92 -30.95 -16.48
CA PHE A 1027 2.82 -31.70 -15.23
C PHE A 1027 1.72 -32.78 -15.34
N PRO A 1028 2.01 -34.05 -15.00
CA PRO A 1028 1.10 -35.16 -15.26
C PRO A 1028 -0.15 -35.08 -14.36
N ALA A 1029 -1.33 -35.04 -14.98
CA ALA A 1029 -2.62 -34.93 -14.29
C ALA A 1029 -3.04 -36.19 -13.50
N ASN A 1030 -2.37 -37.31 -13.76
CA ASN A 1030 -2.52 -38.63 -13.15
C ASN A 1030 -1.12 -39.24 -12.96
N PRO A 1031 -0.90 -40.15 -12.00
CA PRO A 1031 0.37 -40.86 -11.87
C PRO A 1031 0.65 -41.68 -13.13
N ILE A 1032 1.91 -41.67 -13.56
CA ILE A 1032 2.37 -42.35 -14.78
C ILE A 1032 2.22 -43.87 -14.64
N VAL A 1033 2.51 -44.40 -13.43
CA VAL A 1033 2.35 -45.81 -13.07
C VAL A 1033 1.18 -45.95 -12.09
N LYS A 1034 0.30 -46.92 -12.34
CA LYS A 1034 -0.79 -47.30 -11.43
C LYS A 1034 -0.47 -48.63 -10.76
N PHE A 1035 -0.56 -48.67 -9.43
CA PHE A 1035 -0.29 -49.84 -8.61
C PHE A 1035 -1.17 -49.82 -7.35
N ASN A 1036 -1.02 -50.81 -6.48
CA ASN A 1036 -1.63 -50.79 -5.15
C ASN A 1036 -0.83 -49.81 -4.26
N TYR A 1037 -1.25 -48.55 -4.23
CA TYR A 1037 -0.56 -47.46 -3.54
C TYR A 1037 -0.36 -47.70 -2.04
N THR A 1038 -1.15 -48.58 -1.42
CA THR A 1038 -1.03 -48.94 0.00
C THR A 1038 -0.61 -50.40 0.21
N GLY A 1039 0.08 -50.99 -0.77
CA GLY A 1039 0.57 -52.37 -0.74
C GLY A 1039 1.96 -52.50 -1.36
N THR A 1040 2.17 -53.57 -2.15
CA THR A 1040 3.45 -53.80 -2.83
C THR A 1040 3.76 -52.66 -3.82
N PRO A 1041 4.92 -51.99 -3.69
CA PRO A 1041 5.33 -50.93 -4.62
C PRO A 1041 5.76 -51.48 -5.98
N PRO A 1042 5.85 -50.64 -7.03
CA PRO A 1042 6.43 -51.02 -8.31
C PRO A 1042 7.90 -51.44 -8.16
N SER A 1043 8.41 -52.23 -9.11
CA SER A 1043 9.81 -52.67 -9.13
C SER A 1043 10.79 -51.54 -9.47
N ASP A 1044 10.33 -50.53 -10.21
CA ASP A 1044 11.02 -49.25 -10.38
C ASP A 1044 10.39 -48.22 -9.44
N ILE A 1045 11.23 -47.66 -8.57
CA ILE A 1045 10.89 -46.67 -7.55
C ILE A 1045 11.66 -45.35 -7.73
N PHE A 1046 12.31 -45.15 -8.89
CA PHE A 1046 13.03 -43.92 -9.19
C PHE A 1046 12.09 -42.80 -9.66
N VAL A 1047 12.37 -41.58 -9.20
CA VAL A 1047 11.55 -40.38 -9.49
C VAL A 1047 12.14 -39.58 -10.66
N ASN A 1048 11.27 -39.01 -11.49
CA ASN A 1048 11.70 -38.02 -12.48
C ASN A 1048 11.94 -36.67 -11.80
N SER A 1049 12.96 -35.93 -12.20
CA SER A 1049 13.26 -34.60 -11.62
C SER A 1049 12.94 -33.48 -12.62
N GLY A 1050 12.16 -32.46 -12.22
CA GLY A 1050 11.90 -31.32 -13.10
C GLY A 1050 11.03 -30.19 -12.53
N THR A 1051 10.95 -29.11 -13.30
CA THR A 1051 10.14 -27.91 -13.00
C THR A 1051 8.93 -27.86 -13.94
N LYS A 1052 7.83 -28.49 -13.53
CA LYS A 1052 6.61 -28.67 -14.34
C LYS A 1052 5.41 -28.00 -13.66
N VAL A 1053 4.50 -27.42 -14.46
CA VAL A 1053 3.24 -26.80 -13.99
C VAL A 1053 2.04 -27.32 -14.79
N VAL A 1054 0.83 -27.17 -14.24
CA VAL A 1054 -0.43 -27.29 -15.01
C VAL A 1054 -0.97 -25.89 -15.29
N VAL A 1055 -1.37 -25.61 -16.54
CA VAL A 1055 -2.04 -24.34 -16.89
C VAL A 1055 -3.55 -24.51 -16.77
N LEU A 1056 -4.18 -23.66 -15.96
CA LEU A 1056 -5.63 -23.61 -15.75
C LEU A 1056 -6.19 -22.27 -16.23
N PRO A 1057 -7.28 -22.26 -17.02
CA PRO A 1057 -8.06 -21.05 -17.26
C PRO A 1057 -8.58 -20.45 -15.95
N PHE A 1058 -8.65 -19.12 -15.89
CA PHE A 1058 -9.25 -18.41 -14.76
C PHE A 1058 -10.71 -18.86 -14.53
N ASN A 1059 -11.11 -19.01 -13.27
CA ASN A 1059 -12.40 -19.58 -12.84
C ASN A 1059 -12.67 -21.04 -13.26
N THR A 1060 -11.65 -21.83 -13.63
CA THR A 1060 -11.81 -23.30 -13.76
C THR A 1060 -12.19 -23.92 -12.42
N SER A 1061 -13.25 -24.74 -12.36
CA SER A 1061 -13.53 -25.54 -11.17
C SER A 1061 -12.69 -26.83 -11.17
N VAL A 1062 -11.94 -27.04 -10.08
CA VAL A 1062 -10.96 -28.11 -9.95
C VAL A 1062 -11.37 -29.07 -8.83
N GLU A 1063 -11.29 -30.36 -9.11
CA GLU A 1063 -11.21 -31.42 -8.10
C GLU A 1063 -9.81 -32.05 -8.15
N LEU A 1064 -9.18 -32.17 -7.00
CA LEU A 1064 -7.88 -32.82 -6.83
C LEU A 1064 -8.01 -33.87 -5.73
N VAL A 1065 -7.66 -35.11 -6.05
CA VAL A 1065 -7.51 -36.19 -5.08
C VAL A 1065 -6.03 -36.47 -4.90
N MET A 1066 -5.60 -36.55 -3.64
CA MET A 1066 -4.21 -36.81 -3.25
C MET A 1066 -4.15 -38.13 -2.48
N GLN A 1067 -3.23 -39.00 -2.86
CA GLN A 1067 -3.10 -40.40 -2.42
C GLN A 1067 -1.68 -40.64 -1.91
N ASP A 1068 -1.52 -41.09 -0.67
CA ASP A 1068 -0.23 -41.53 -0.11
C ASP A 1068 0.22 -42.85 -0.76
N THR A 1069 1.54 -43.09 -0.79
CA THR A 1069 2.15 -44.25 -1.45
C THR A 1069 3.20 -44.96 -0.59
N SER A 1070 3.05 -46.27 -0.41
CA SER A 1070 3.99 -47.15 0.30
C SER A 1070 5.24 -47.51 -0.52
N ILE A 1071 5.79 -46.57 -1.30
CA ILE A 1071 6.96 -46.80 -2.19
C ILE A 1071 8.23 -47.10 -1.37
N ILE A 1072 8.62 -46.16 -0.49
CA ILE A 1072 9.61 -46.41 0.57
C ILE A 1072 8.91 -46.73 1.90
N GLY A 1073 7.73 -46.16 2.11
CA GLY A 1073 6.89 -46.37 3.28
C GLY A 1073 5.77 -45.34 3.32
N ALA A 1074 4.61 -45.73 3.86
CA ALA A 1074 3.43 -44.88 3.93
C ALA A 1074 3.53 -43.89 5.11
N GLU A 1075 3.37 -42.59 4.87
CA GLU A 1075 3.51 -41.54 5.91
C GLU A 1075 2.47 -40.41 5.75
N SER A 1076 2.26 -39.62 6.82
CA SER A 1076 1.30 -38.50 6.76
C SER A 1076 1.91 -37.31 6.03
N HIS A 1077 1.36 -36.92 4.87
CA HIS A 1077 1.91 -35.85 4.05
C HIS A 1077 1.17 -34.51 4.26
N PRO A 1078 1.77 -33.51 4.93
CA PRO A 1078 1.19 -32.18 5.08
C PRO A 1078 1.27 -31.38 3.77
N LEU A 1079 0.13 -31.09 3.13
CA LEU A 1079 0.06 -30.36 1.87
C LEU A 1079 -0.69 -29.02 2.04
N HIS A 1080 -0.08 -27.96 1.52
CA HIS A 1080 -0.65 -26.61 1.45
C HIS A 1080 -0.79 -26.19 -0.02
N LEU A 1081 -1.96 -25.69 -0.43
CA LEU A 1081 -2.14 -25.08 -1.74
C LEU A 1081 -1.97 -23.56 -1.65
N HIS A 1082 -0.95 -23.04 -2.31
CA HIS A 1082 -0.53 -21.65 -2.15
C HIS A 1082 -1.53 -20.64 -2.73
N GLY A 1083 -1.80 -19.58 -1.99
CA GLY A 1083 -2.68 -18.49 -2.45
C GLY A 1083 -4.16 -18.84 -2.60
N PHE A 1084 -4.59 -20.06 -2.28
CA PHE A 1084 -5.96 -20.57 -2.42
C PHE A 1084 -6.52 -21.10 -1.08
N ASN A 1085 -7.85 -21.21 -1.03
CA ASN A 1085 -8.57 -22.10 -0.10
C ASN A 1085 -9.24 -23.21 -0.93
N PHE A 1086 -9.46 -24.38 -0.33
CA PHE A 1086 -10.15 -25.52 -0.92
C PHE A 1086 -11.11 -26.18 0.09
N PHE A 1087 -12.16 -26.84 -0.41
CA PHE A 1087 -13.08 -27.64 0.39
C PHE A 1087 -12.61 -29.08 0.46
N VAL A 1088 -12.37 -29.60 1.67
CA VAL A 1088 -12.06 -31.03 1.89
C VAL A 1088 -13.36 -31.81 1.88
N LEU A 1089 -13.57 -32.60 0.83
CA LEU A 1089 -14.82 -33.32 0.58
C LEU A 1089 -14.88 -34.67 1.29
N GLY A 1090 -13.75 -35.36 1.36
CA GLY A 1090 -13.63 -36.69 1.94
C GLY A 1090 -12.18 -37.09 2.10
N GLN A 1091 -11.94 -38.07 2.99
CA GLN A 1091 -10.65 -38.70 3.21
C GLN A 1091 -10.86 -40.15 3.61
N GLY A 1092 -9.88 -41.01 3.34
CA GLY A 1092 -9.95 -42.44 3.61
C GLY A 1092 -8.57 -43.06 3.88
N ILE A 1093 -8.60 -44.35 4.23
CA ILE A 1093 -7.44 -45.24 4.35
C ILE A 1093 -7.60 -46.33 3.28
N GLY A 1094 -6.50 -46.83 2.76
CA GLY A 1094 -6.44 -47.64 1.54
C GLY A 1094 -6.33 -46.78 0.27
N ASN A 1095 -6.47 -47.43 -0.89
CA ASN A 1095 -6.52 -46.76 -2.19
C ASN A 1095 -7.85 -46.03 -2.40
N TYR A 1096 -7.80 -44.83 -2.97
CA TYR A 1096 -8.98 -44.14 -3.47
C TYR A 1096 -9.66 -44.88 -4.63
N ASN A 1097 -10.96 -45.11 -4.53
CA ASN A 1097 -11.78 -45.69 -5.59
C ASN A 1097 -12.67 -44.62 -6.22
N SER A 1098 -12.32 -44.18 -7.43
CA SER A 1098 -13.03 -43.15 -8.19
C SER A 1098 -14.49 -43.46 -8.55
N SER A 1099 -14.95 -44.70 -8.38
CA SER A 1099 -16.34 -45.10 -8.61
C SER A 1099 -17.18 -45.10 -7.32
N THR A 1100 -16.59 -45.45 -6.16
CA THR A 1100 -17.34 -45.62 -4.91
C THR A 1100 -17.10 -44.53 -3.87
N ASP A 1101 -15.90 -43.94 -3.80
CA ASP A 1101 -15.58 -42.91 -2.81
C ASP A 1101 -16.25 -41.54 -3.05
N PRO A 1102 -16.50 -41.09 -4.30
CA PRO A 1102 -17.28 -39.87 -4.55
C PRO A 1102 -18.69 -39.87 -3.94
N SER A 1103 -19.31 -41.03 -3.72
CA SER A 1103 -20.60 -41.14 -3.02
C SER A 1103 -20.52 -40.72 -1.55
N LYS A 1104 -19.31 -40.78 -0.96
CA LYS A 1104 -19.01 -40.44 0.44
C LYS A 1104 -18.62 -38.97 0.59
N PHE A 1105 -18.50 -38.21 -0.51
CA PHE A 1105 -18.07 -36.82 -0.48
C PHE A 1105 -19.12 -35.92 0.17
N ASN A 1106 -18.70 -35.18 1.19
CA ASN A 1106 -19.50 -34.12 1.76
C ASN A 1106 -19.55 -32.92 0.79
N LEU A 1107 -20.64 -32.80 0.03
CA LEU A 1107 -20.92 -31.64 -0.82
C LEU A 1107 -21.83 -30.60 -0.14
N VAL A 1108 -22.21 -30.82 1.13
CA VAL A 1108 -23.19 -29.98 1.87
C VAL A 1108 -22.50 -29.01 2.83
N ASP A 1109 -21.65 -29.52 3.73
CA ASP A 1109 -20.90 -28.71 4.70
C ASP A 1109 -19.40 -29.08 4.85
N PRO A 1110 -18.68 -29.45 3.77
CA PRO A 1110 -17.25 -29.78 3.86
C PRO A 1110 -16.45 -28.63 4.44
N VAL A 1111 -15.38 -28.94 5.18
CA VAL A 1111 -14.52 -27.90 5.75
C VAL A 1111 -13.71 -27.20 4.67
N GLU A 1112 -13.83 -25.88 4.58
CA GLU A 1112 -12.91 -25.04 3.80
C GLU A 1112 -11.59 -24.89 4.56
N ARG A 1113 -10.48 -25.11 3.86
CA ARG A 1113 -9.12 -25.23 4.39
C ARG A 1113 -8.14 -24.58 3.42
N ASN A 1114 -6.89 -24.45 3.85
CA ASN A 1114 -5.76 -24.21 2.94
C ASN A 1114 -4.66 -25.27 3.12
N THR A 1115 -4.69 -26.03 4.22
CA THR A 1115 -3.71 -27.07 4.52
C THR A 1115 -4.42 -28.34 4.96
N VAL A 1116 -3.99 -29.49 4.43
CA VAL A 1116 -4.57 -30.80 4.76
C VAL A 1116 -3.47 -31.86 4.80
N GLY A 1117 -3.57 -32.80 5.74
CA GLY A 1117 -2.74 -34.00 5.71
C GLY A 1117 -3.36 -35.05 4.78
N VAL A 1118 -2.58 -35.61 3.86
CA VAL A 1118 -2.90 -36.91 3.26
C VAL A 1118 -2.57 -37.96 4.32
N PRO A 1119 -3.53 -38.79 4.78
CA PRO A 1119 -3.23 -39.78 5.81
C PRO A 1119 -2.24 -40.83 5.31
N SER A 1120 -1.34 -41.29 6.18
CA SER A 1120 -0.50 -42.47 5.95
C SER A 1120 -1.38 -43.66 5.53
N GLY A 1121 -1.01 -44.27 4.40
CA GLY A 1121 -1.72 -45.36 3.76
C GLY A 1121 -3.13 -44.97 3.31
N GLY A 1122 -3.35 -43.72 2.90
CA GLY A 1122 -4.69 -43.17 2.65
C GLY A 1122 -4.76 -42.06 1.61
N TRP A 1123 -5.92 -41.40 1.55
CA TRP A 1123 -6.22 -40.40 0.53
C TRP A 1123 -7.08 -39.24 1.07
N VAL A 1124 -7.08 -38.13 0.34
CA VAL A 1124 -7.94 -36.97 0.57
C VAL A 1124 -8.41 -36.34 -0.74
N ALA A 1125 -9.68 -35.96 -0.82
CA ALA A 1125 -10.29 -35.31 -1.98
C ALA A 1125 -10.66 -33.86 -1.67
N ILE A 1126 -10.21 -32.92 -2.51
CA ILE A 1126 -10.44 -31.48 -2.36
C ILE A 1126 -11.06 -30.87 -3.62
N ARG A 1127 -11.83 -29.77 -3.47
CA ARG A 1127 -12.27 -28.91 -4.58
C ARG A 1127 -11.97 -27.44 -4.34
N PHE A 1128 -11.58 -26.73 -5.39
CA PHE A 1128 -11.39 -25.28 -5.39
C PHE A 1128 -11.77 -24.66 -6.74
N LEU A 1129 -11.77 -23.34 -6.78
CA LEU A 1129 -11.96 -22.54 -8.00
C LEU A 1129 -10.62 -21.85 -8.32
N ALA A 1130 -10.19 -21.88 -9.58
CA ALA A 1130 -8.99 -21.19 -10.05
C ALA A 1130 -9.22 -19.66 -10.18
N ASP A 1131 -9.68 -19.02 -9.10
CA ASP A 1131 -10.07 -17.60 -9.03
C ASP A 1131 -8.93 -16.64 -8.65
N ASN A 1132 -7.70 -17.14 -8.59
CA ASN A 1132 -6.49 -16.34 -8.35
C ASN A 1132 -5.51 -16.46 -9.54
N PRO A 1133 -5.32 -15.40 -10.35
CA PRO A 1133 -4.47 -15.47 -11.53
C PRO A 1133 -2.99 -15.30 -11.16
N GLY A 1134 -2.15 -16.24 -11.64
CA GLY A 1134 -0.71 -16.24 -11.41
C GLY A 1134 -0.12 -17.64 -11.59
N ILE A 1135 0.93 -17.92 -10.83
CA ILE A 1135 1.51 -19.26 -10.65
C ILE A 1135 1.64 -19.50 -9.15
N THR A 1136 1.23 -20.67 -8.70
CA THR A 1136 1.26 -21.16 -7.33
C THR A 1136 1.84 -22.57 -7.33
N PRO A 1137 2.73 -22.94 -6.39
CA PRO A 1137 3.05 -24.34 -6.15
C PRO A 1137 1.90 -25.09 -5.47
#